data_AF-A0A1J3DNK6-F1
#
_entry.id   AF-A0A1J3DNK6-F1
#
_cell.length_a   1.000
_cell.length_b   1.000
_cell.length_c   1.000
_cell.angle_alpha   90.00
_cell.angle_beta   90.00
_cell.angle_gamma   90.00
#
_symmetry.space_group_name_H-M   'P 1'
#
loop_
_entity.id
_entity.type
_entity.pdbx_description
1 polymer ?
#
loop_
_entity_poly.entity_id
_entity_poly.type
_entity_poly.pdbx_seq_one_letter_code
_entity_poly.pdbx_strand_id
1 'polypeptide(L)'
;MVEVIPTRIKDVWDRWNIRGAIILSLTLQAILICFSPLRKRTPKRLLIIFVWSSYLLADWSANFAVGLISKNQGKGSKPGDPPQDKKLMALWAPFLLLHLGGPDTITAFALEDNALWLRHVFGLVFQAVAGVYVVLQSLPNSLLLIIVLVFASGTIKYLERTTALYSASLDKFRDSMIQAPDPGPNYAKLMEEYKAKKEARLPTKIILIDEPDKEHRPKKLVHPSKAYSVETKEGKDSSQSQNQSNASSRGKDKDKEGGRKELREIEIVQYAYKFFNTFKGLVVNLIFSFRERDESLEIFENLDDPVEALRIIEIELGFLYDTLFTKIAVLHTIFGTISRFVASGTLIAAFVLFHKKPNKGREFDDADVAVTYTLFIVGLALDLISILLFVFSDWTCASLSSLKDDPDEALSYKDQIFNWLLSYRQLRWKMQECGKKGTHTCTEFKEGTHQCTKCKEGTNKCTACKEGRAKDCKTVEKHQVLTTQFFLRRWCGSINVFNFLAYATKAKVTRIHDARGRFRRFMWSLVAVPSEFLNHYIQILFKWIGELINGVHKWISHRVTNISRKHRIARTTLYPFYFSFLSQIPHFIKFVWDLFSDFFDIADMLDQVYKTMFVHGEPMTKELWTFVFNQLKYKSKFGDSPENAKRISLTRGEWTLRDNLPLDADREMLVRYVTKVDYDQSLLMWHIATELCYQQNETISEGFDEYEHYSNREFSKIISDYMMYLLIMQPSLMSEVAGIGKIRFRDTFAEADKFFHRRHIEDKRSVKIATDTILDVESEIDPMGVKGDRSKSVLFEASRLAQELMQLEEKYGKDKWEIVSKVWVELLCYAACHCDSTAHVEQLSRGGEFINFVWLLMAHFGLTDQFQINKGDARAKLIIGK
;
A
#
# COMPACT_ATOMS: atom_id res chain seq x y z
N MET A 1 -35.12 -4.70 47.98
CA MET A 1 -34.38 -4.11 46.85
C MET A 1 -33.82 -5.29 46.07
N VAL A 2 -34.37 -5.61 44.89
CA VAL A 2 -33.87 -6.75 44.09
C VAL A 2 -32.50 -6.33 43.57
N GLU A 3 -31.43 -7.00 44.00
CA GLU A 3 -30.12 -6.78 43.41
C GLU A 3 -30.17 -7.19 41.94
N VAL A 4 -30.12 -6.19 41.06
CA VAL A 4 -30.20 -6.37 39.59
C VAL A 4 -29.04 -7.22 39.06
N ILE A 5 -27.94 -7.30 39.82
CA ILE A 5 -26.74 -8.08 39.49
C ILE A 5 -26.57 -9.16 40.57
N PRO A 6 -26.46 -10.45 40.18
CA PRO A 6 -26.18 -11.53 41.13
C PRO A 6 -24.93 -11.28 41.98
N THR A 7 -25.01 -11.54 43.29
CA THR A 7 -23.91 -11.35 44.25
C THR A 7 -22.60 -11.99 43.80
N ARG A 8 -22.64 -13.23 43.30
CA ARG A 8 -21.46 -13.93 42.76
C ARG A 8 -20.79 -13.19 41.60
N ILE A 9 -21.56 -12.54 40.73
CA ILE A 9 -21.02 -11.79 39.59
C ILE A 9 -20.37 -10.50 40.09
N LYS A 10 -21.01 -9.84 41.05
CA LYS A 10 -20.47 -8.63 41.71
C LYS A 10 -19.14 -8.93 42.43
N ASP A 11 -19.07 -10.02 43.19
CA ASP A 11 -17.86 -10.42 43.91
C ASP A 11 -16.69 -10.76 42.96
N VAL A 12 -17.00 -11.43 41.85
CA VAL A 12 -16.00 -11.71 40.80
C VAL A 12 -15.54 -10.42 40.13
N TRP A 13 -16.47 -9.52 39.80
CA TRP A 13 -16.17 -8.23 39.19
C TRP A 13 -15.31 -7.35 40.11
N ASP A 14 -15.65 -7.24 41.38
CA ASP A 14 -14.94 -6.40 42.35
C ASP A 14 -13.51 -6.92 42.63
N ARG A 15 -13.29 -8.24 42.48
CA ARG A 15 -11.95 -8.84 42.58
C ARG A 15 -11.11 -8.66 41.31
N TRP A 16 -11.73 -8.74 40.13
CA TRP A 16 -11.03 -8.79 38.85
C TRP A 16 -11.07 -7.51 38.03
N ASN A 17 -11.84 -6.49 38.41
CA ASN A 17 -12.01 -5.27 37.61
C ASN A 17 -10.67 -4.60 37.26
N ILE A 18 -9.78 -4.36 38.23
CA ILE A 18 -8.48 -3.72 38.03
C ILE A 18 -7.50 -4.71 37.38
N ARG A 19 -7.38 -5.92 37.94
CA ARG A 19 -6.48 -6.98 37.43
C ARG A 19 -6.75 -7.28 35.97
N GLY A 20 -8.02 -7.48 35.62
CA GLY A 20 -8.50 -7.76 34.28
C GLY A 20 -8.29 -6.59 33.32
N ALA A 21 -8.53 -5.35 33.75
CA ALA A 21 -8.29 -4.16 32.91
C ALA A 21 -6.79 -3.99 32.56
N ILE A 22 -5.89 -4.24 33.52
CA ILE A 22 -4.44 -4.17 33.29
C ILE A 22 -3.97 -5.30 32.37
N ILE A 23 -4.43 -6.53 32.59
CA ILE A 23 -4.12 -7.68 31.72
C ILE A 23 -4.66 -7.43 30.31
N LEU A 24 -5.87 -6.89 30.17
CA LEU A 24 -6.44 -6.53 28.88
C LEU A 24 -5.57 -5.50 28.16
N SER A 25 -5.13 -4.45 28.86
CA SER A 25 -4.21 -3.44 28.32
C SER A 25 -2.91 -4.07 27.81
N LEU A 26 -2.26 -4.91 28.62
CA LEU A 26 -1.05 -5.65 28.23
C LEU A 26 -1.27 -6.55 27.01
N THR A 27 -2.42 -7.25 26.97
CA THR A 27 -2.78 -8.16 25.88
C THR A 27 -2.98 -7.40 24.57
N LEU A 28 -3.64 -6.24 24.61
CA LEU A 28 -3.81 -5.37 23.45
C LEU A 28 -2.46 -4.88 22.91
N GLN A 29 -1.53 -4.50 23.80
CA GLN A 29 -0.17 -4.13 23.40
C GLN A 29 0.59 -5.29 22.73
N ALA A 30 0.49 -6.50 23.28
CA ALA A 30 1.09 -7.69 22.69
C ALA A 30 0.48 -8.02 21.31
N ILE A 31 -0.83 -7.87 21.14
CA ILE A 31 -1.52 -8.01 19.85
C ILE A 31 -0.96 -6.99 18.84
N LEU A 32 -0.83 -5.73 19.22
CA LEU A 32 -0.31 -4.68 18.33
C LEU A 32 1.13 -4.95 17.90
N ILE A 33 2.01 -5.42 18.79
CA ILE A 33 3.40 -5.77 18.43
C ILE A 33 3.44 -6.90 17.38
N CYS A 34 2.64 -7.95 17.59
CA CYS A 34 2.66 -9.13 16.72
C CYS A 34 1.96 -8.91 15.37
N PHE A 35 0.82 -8.21 15.35
CA PHE A 35 -0.05 -8.13 14.17
C PHE A 35 0.10 -6.83 13.36
N SER A 36 0.55 -5.72 13.94
CA SER A 36 0.69 -4.46 13.21
C SER A 36 1.66 -4.51 12.02
N PRO A 37 2.80 -5.23 12.08
CA PRO A 37 3.68 -5.39 10.91
C PRO A 37 3.02 -6.13 9.73
N LEU A 38 2.00 -6.95 10.01
CA LEU A 38 1.29 -7.70 8.97
C LEU A 38 0.46 -6.79 8.06
N ARG A 39 0.13 -5.58 8.50
CA ARG A 39 -0.60 -4.59 7.69
C ARG A 39 0.11 -4.27 6.38
N LYS A 40 1.46 -4.20 6.36
CA LYS A 40 2.25 -4.02 5.13
C LYS A 40 2.16 -5.21 4.16
N ARG A 41 1.85 -6.40 4.67
CA ARG A 41 1.97 -7.68 3.93
C ARG A 41 0.65 -8.16 3.37
N THR A 42 -0.48 -7.69 3.89
CA THR A 42 -1.80 -8.16 3.49
C THR A 42 -2.86 -7.06 3.47
N PRO A 43 -3.61 -6.92 2.36
CA PRO A 43 -4.73 -5.99 2.26
C PRO A 43 -6.03 -6.57 2.86
N LYS A 44 -5.94 -7.59 3.71
CA LYS A 44 -7.11 -8.29 4.24
C LYS A 44 -7.84 -7.44 5.27
N ARG A 45 -9.03 -6.96 4.89
CA ARG A 45 -9.87 -6.07 5.69
C ARG A 45 -10.11 -6.55 7.12
N LEU A 46 -10.30 -7.84 7.37
CA LEU A 46 -10.57 -8.36 8.71
C LEU A 46 -9.36 -8.31 9.65
N LEU A 47 -8.14 -8.54 9.12
CA LEU A 47 -6.92 -8.33 9.91
C LEU A 47 -6.74 -6.84 10.22
N ILE A 48 -7.01 -5.97 9.25
CA ILE A 48 -6.95 -4.51 9.42
C ILE A 48 -7.95 -4.06 10.49
N ILE A 49 -9.21 -4.53 10.45
CA ILE A 49 -10.23 -4.25 11.47
C ILE A 49 -9.79 -4.76 12.85
N PHE A 50 -9.21 -5.97 12.93
CA PHE A 50 -8.73 -6.52 14.19
C PHE A 50 -7.61 -5.67 14.82
N VAL A 51 -6.63 -5.25 14.01
CA VAL A 51 -5.53 -4.37 14.46
C VAL A 51 -6.08 -2.98 14.82
N TRP A 52 -6.98 -2.43 14.01
CA TRP A 52 -7.64 -1.14 14.26
C TRP A 52 -8.40 -1.12 15.59
N SER A 53 -9.23 -2.14 15.85
CA SER A 53 -9.95 -2.28 17.12
C SER A 53 -8.99 -2.39 18.30
N SER A 54 -7.91 -3.16 18.14
CA SER A 54 -6.89 -3.31 19.18
C SER A 54 -6.17 -1.98 19.47
N TYR A 55 -5.88 -1.20 18.42
CA TYR A 55 -5.23 0.10 18.50
C TYR A 55 -6.08 1.10 19.29
N LEU A 56 -7.38 1.20 18.97
CA LEU A 56 -8.30 2.09 19.68
C LEU A 56 -8.53 1.67 21.13
N LEU A 57 -8.69 0.38 21.39
CA LEU A 57 -8.93 -0.14 22.74
C LEU A 57 -7.69 -0.06 23.65
N ALA A 58 -6.48 -0.06 23.07
CA ALA A 58 -5.24 -0.06 23.83
C ALA A 58 -5.12 1.17 24.75
N ASP A 59 -5.33 2.38 24.20
CA ASP A 59 -5.26 3.62 24.97
C ASP A 59 -6.45 3.76 25.93
N TRP A 60 -7.66 3.37 25.49
CA TRP A 60 -8.86 3.43 26.32
C TRP A 60 -8.79 2.53 27.55
N SER A 61 -8.30 1.29 27.38
CA SER A 61 -8.15 0.32 28.47
C SER A 61 -7.16 0.78 29.54
N ALA A 62 -6.05 1.41 29.14
CA ALA A 62 -5.06 1.93 30.07
C ALA A 62 -5.59 3.14 30.85
N ASN A 63 -6.24 4.09 30.17
CA ASN A 63 -6.87 5.23 30.82
C ASN A 63 -7.96 4.79 31.82
N PHE A 64 -8.79 3.83 31.42
CA PHE A 64 -9.82 3.25 32.29
C PHE A 64 -9.22 2.58 33.54
N ALA A 65 -8.15 1.80 33.37
CA ALA A 65 -7.46 1.14 34.48
C ALA A 65 -6.84 2.14 35.46
N VAL A 66 -6.19 3.22 34.97
CA VAL A 66 -5.65 4.28 35.85
C VAL A 66 -6.76 4.98 36.62
N GLY A 67 -7.91 5.25 35.98
CA GLY A 67 -9.08 5.81 36.66
C GLY A 67 -9.60 4.94 37.80
N LEU A 68 -9.67 3.62 37.60
CA LEU A 68 -10.07 2.67 38.64
C LEU A 68 -9.05 2.63 39.80
N ILE A 69 -7.75 2.63 39.49
CA ILE A 69 -6.68 2.65 40.51
C ILE A 69 -6.77 3.93 41.34
N SER A 70 -6.88 5.10 40.70
CA SER A 70 -6.97 6.40 41.37
C SER A 70 -8.19 6.47 42.31
N LYS A 71 -9.34 5.96 41.87
CA LYS A 71 -10.57 5.92 42.67
C LYS A 71 -10.45 5.04 43.91
N ASN A 72 -9.71 3.93 43.83
CA ASN A 72 -9.60 2.96 44.92
C ASN A 72 -8.48 3.30 45.91
N GLN A 73 -7.45 4.06 45.51
CA GLN A 73 -6.38 4.48 46.43
C GLN A 73 -6.90 5.32 47.61
N GLY A 74 -7.78 6.28 47.33
CA GLY A 74 -8.29 7.23 48.32
C GLY A 74 -9.37 6.68 49.28
N LYS A 75 -9.84 5.44 49.11
CA LYS A 75 -10.90 4.85 49.95
C LYS A 75 -10.32 3.98 51.06
N GLY A 76 -10.76 4.17 52.30
CA GLY A 76 -10.46 3.22 53.39
C GLY A 76 -11.13 1.86 53.13
N SER A 77 -10.45 0.76 53.46
CA SER A 77 -10.99 -0.59 53.31
C SER A 77 -12.20 -0.78 54.23
N LYS A 78 -13.35 -1.20 53.70
CA LYS A 78 -14.52 -1.55 54.51
C LYS A 78 -14.50 -3.04 54.88
N PRO A 79 -15.07 -3.43 56.03
CA PRO A 79 -15.20 -4.85 56.37
C PRO A 79 -16.09 -5.57 55.34
N GLY A 80 -15.52 -6.54 54.61
CA GLY A 80 -16.18 -7.29 53.55
C GLY A 80 -15.68 -7.00 52.12
N ASP A 81 -14.86 -5.96 51.91
CA ASP A 81 -14.23 -5.71 50.61
C ASP A 81 -13.12 -6.75 50.32
N PRO A 82 -12.96 -7.22 49.07
CA PRO A 82 -11.85 -8.11 48.69
C PRO A 82 -10.49 -7.43 48.96
N PRO A 83 -9.44 -8.20 49.31
CA PRO A 83 -8.12 -7.63 49.56
C PRO A 83 -7.63 -6.91 48.30
N GLN A 84 -7.46 -5.59 48.40
CA GLN A 84 -6.88 -4.75 47.35
C GLN A 84 -5.58 -4.13 47.87
N ASP A 85 -4.45 -4.60 47.37
CA ASP A 85 -3.14 -4.13 47.81
C ASP A 85 -2.78 -2.78 47.20
N LYS A 86 -3.10 -1.72 47.96
CA LYS A 86 -2.79 -0.32 47.59
C LYS A 86 -1.35 -0.09 47.18
N LYS A 87 -0.39 -0.80 47.78
CA LYS A 87 1.04 -0.67 47.45
C LYS A 87 1.37 -1.20 46.04
N LEU A 88 0.78 -2.32 45.63
CA LEU A 88 0.96 -2.92 44.31
C LEU A 88 0.18 -2.19 43.22
N MET A 89 -1.03 -1.71 43.54
CA MET A 89 -1.79 -0.85 42.62
C MET A 89 -1.03 0.43 42.27
N ALA A 90 -0.26 0.99 43.21
CA ALA A 90 0.60 2.14 42.94
C ALA A 90 1.78 1.81 41.99
N LEU A 91 2.22 0.56 41.94
CA LEU A 91 3.20 0.08 40.95
C LEU A 91 2.57 -0.14 39.57
N TRP A 92 1.30 -0.54 39.51
CA TRP A 92 0.62 -0.76 38.23
C TRP A 92 0.30 0.53 37.47
N ALA A 93 0.11 1.67 38.14
CA ALA A 93 -0.12 2.95 37.47
C ALA A 93 1.05 3.35 36.52
N PRO A 94 2.33 3.32 36.95
CA PRO A 94 3.48 3.45 36.05
C PRO A 94 3.53 2.43 34.89
N PHE A 95 3.08 1.19 35.09
CA PHE A 95 2.99 0.21 34.00
C PHE A 95 1.96 0.60 32.94
N LEU A 96 0.85 1.21 33.34
CA LEU A 96 -0.14 1.72 32.39
C LEU A 96 0.42 2.90 31.59
N LEU A 97 1.26 3.74 32.20
CA LEU A 97 2.02 4.76 31.47
C LEU A 97 2.98 4.12 30.45
N LEU A 98 3.67 3.03 30.83
CA LEU A 98 4.52 2.24 29.92
C LEU A 98 3.70 1.66 28.74
N HIS A 99 2.49 1.14 29.00
CA HIS A 99 1.59 0.64 27.96
C HIS A 99 1.12 1.76 27.02
N LEU A 100 0.79 2.94 27.54
CA LEU A 100 0.41 4.10 26.74
C LEU A 100 1.56 4.65 25.89
N GLY A 101 2.80 4.36 26.28
CA GLY A 101 3.96 4.52 25.41
C GLY A 101 3.80 3.79 24.07
N GLY A 102 2.96 2.76 24.00
CA GLY A 102 2.62 2.04 22.77
C GLY A 102 3.81 1.25 22.20
N PRO A 103 3.54 0.37 21.24
CA PRO A 103 4.57 -0.47 20.64
C PRO A 103 5.36 0.30 19.57
N ASP A 104 6.56 -0.18 19.26
CA ASP A 104 7.39 0.48 18.24
C ASP A 104 6.89 0.26 16.81
N THR A 105 6.11 -0.82 16.61
CA THR A 105 5.60 -1.26 15.31
C THR A 105 4.42 -0.44 14.78
N ILE A 106 3.77 0.36 15.64
CA ILE A 106 2.65 1.22 15.29
C ILE A 106 2.58 2.43 16.23
N THR A 107 2.71 3.63 15.66
CA THR A 107 2.44 4.90 16.36
C THR A 107 1.10 5.47 15.93
N ALA A 108 0.88 5.50 14.63
CA ALA A 108 -0.32 5.96 13.96
C ALA A 108 -0.95 4.84 13.16
N PHE A 109 -2.27 4.76 13.19
CA PHE A 109 -3.01 3.85 12.32
C PHE A 109 -3.24 4.49 10.94
N ALA A 110 -3.58 5.78 10.93
CA ALA A 110 -3.76 6.60 9.74
C ALA A 110 -2.95 7.91 9.83
N LEU A 111 -2.77 8.64 8.73
CA LEU A 111 -1.96 9.87 8.71
C LEU A 111 -2.56 10.97 9.61
N GLU A 112 -3.89 10.99 9.74
CA GLU A 112 -4.63 11.94 10.57
C GLU A 112 -4.27 11.80 12.06
N ASP A 113 -3.91 10.59 12.50
CA ASP A 113 -3.48 10.36 13.88
C ASP A 113 -2.19 11.14 14.20
N ASN A 114 -1.30 11.32 13.22
CA ASN A 114 -0.07 12.11 13.38
C ASN A 114 -0.38 13.61 13.59
N ALA A 115 -1.37 14.15 12.88
CA ALA A 115 -1.80 15.55 13.05
C ALA A 115 -2.35 15.83 14.46
N LEU A 116 -2.84 14.80 15.14
CA LEU A 116 -3.45 14.89 16.47
C LEU A 116 -2.45 14.66 17.62
N TRP A 117 -1.14 14.73 17.37
CA TRP A 117 -0.08 14.49 18.36
C TRP A 117 -0.23 15.30 19.66
N LEU A 118 -0.80 16.52 19.61
CA LEU A 118 -1.09 17.33 20.80
C LEU A 118 -2.00 16.62 21.80
N ARG A 119 -2.95 15.78 21.34
CA ARG A 119 -3.81 14.98 22.23
C ARG A 119 -2.99 13.99 23.06
N HIS A 120 -1.93 13.43 22.47
CA HIS A 120 -1.02 12.52 23.17
C HIS A 120 -0.13 13.27 24.17
N VAL A 121 0.27 14.51 23.91
CA VAL A 121 0.95 15.36 24.91
C VAL A 121 0.06 15.60 26.13
N PHE A 122 -1.20 16.01 25.91
CA PHE A 122 -2.16 16.19 26.99
C PHE A 122 -2.41 14.88 27.75
N GLY A 123 -2.52 13.76 27.03
CA GLY A 123 -2.62 12.43 27.61
C GLY A 123 -1.44 12.07 28.51
N LEU A 124 -0.21 12.33 28.05
CA LEU A 124 1.02 12.13 28.83
C LEU A 124 1.00 12.96 30.11
N VAL A 125 0.69 14.26 30.02
CA VAL A 125 0.65 15.15 31.19
C VAL A 125 -0.39 14.67 32.21
N PHE A 126 -1.61 14.37 31.75
CA PHE A 126 -2.67 13.86 32.61
C PHE A 126 -2.28 12.55 33.31
N GLN A 127 -1.68 11.63 32.56
CA GLN A 127 -1.27 10.32 33.07
C GLN A 127 -0.07 10.39 34.02
N ALA A 128 0.89 11.27 33.74
CA ALA A 128 1.99 11.55 34.65
C ALA A 128 1.46 12.12 35.97
N VAL A 129 0.54 13.10 35.93
CA VAL A 129 -0.09 13.67 37.13
C VAL A 129 -0.89 12.63 37.90
N ALA A 130 -1.71 11.82 37.22
CA ALA A 130 -2.48 10.74 37.85
C ALA A 130 -1.57 9.69 38.49
N GLY A 131 -0.47 9.32 37.81
CA GLY A 131 0.55 8.43 38.34
C GLY A 131 1.21 8.99 39.60
N VAL A 132 1.67 10.23 39.56
CA VAL A 132 2.27 10.91 40.73
C VAL A 132 1.27 10.97 41.89
N TYR A 133 0.02 11.33 41.63
CA TYR A 133 -1.03 11.36 42.64
C TYR A 133 -1.25 9.99 43.31
N VAL A 134 -1.33 8.92 42.51
CA VAL A 134 -1.45 7.54 43.01
C VAL A 134 -0.24 7.15 43.88
N VAL A 135 0.97 7.57 43.48
CA VAL A 135 2.19 7.31 44.25
C VAL A 135 2.18 8.06 45.58
N LEU A 136 1.81 9.35 45.58
CA LEU A 136 1.71 10.17 46.80
C LEU A 136 0.71 9.59 47.80
N GLN A 137 -0.45 9.11 47.33
CA GLN A 137 -1.44 8.47 48.21
C GLN A 137 -0.99 7.12 48.77
N SER A 138 -0.02 6.47 48.14
CA SER A 138 0.49 5.17 48.59
C SER A 138 1.58 5.27 49.66
N LEU A 139 2.04 6.48 50.00
CA LEU A 139 3.11 6.69 50.96
C LEU A 139 2.67 6.41 52.41
N PRO A 140 3.53 5.76 53.23
CA PRO A 140 4.85 5.21 52.90
C PRO A 140 4.76 3.87 52.14
N ASN A 141 5.42 3.78 50.98
CA ASN A 141 5.39 2.58 50.12
C ASN A 141 6.76 1.91 50.03
N SER A 142 6.84 0.62 50.39
CA SER A 142 8.06 -0.19 50.32
C SER A 142 8.50 -0.55 48.88
N LEU A 143 7.74 -0.13 47.86
CA LEU A 143 8.03 -0.32 46.43
C LEU A 143 8.45 0.98 45.72
N LEU A 144 8.67 2.09 46.44
CA LEU A 144 8.89 3.42 45.84
C LEU A 144 10.01 3.46 44.79
N LEU A 145 11.16 2.84 45.05
CA LEU A 145 12.27 2.81 44.09
C LEU A 145 11.88 2.10 42.79
N ILE A 146 11.15 0.98 42.88
CA ILE A 146 10.67 0.22 41.72
C ILE A 146 9.66 1.06 40.94
N ILE A 147 8.75 1.74 41.65
CA ILE A 147 7.76 2.64 41.06
C ILE A 147 8.43 3.75 40.25
N VAL A 148 9.44 4.42 40.81
CA VAL A 148 10.15 5.51 40.13
C VAL A 148 10.88 5.00 38.87
N LEU A 149 11.51 3.82 38.92
CA LEU A 149 12.17 3.23 37.76
C LEU A 149 11.19 2.89 36.63
N VAL A 150 10.04 2.26 36.94
CA VAL A 150 9.01 1.97 35.94
C VAL A 150 8.39 3.26 35.40
N PHE A 151 8.18 4.26 36.25
CA PHE A 151 7.64 5.56 35.85
C PHE A 151 8.59 6.29 34.88
N ALA A 152 9.90 6.25 35.13
CA ALA A 152 10.91 6.79 34.23
C ALA A 152 10.88 6.08 32.86
N SER A 153 10.89 4.74 32.85
CA SER A 153 10.77 3.95 31.61
C SER A 153 9.49 4.27 30.84
N GLY A 154 8.35 4.34 31.54
CA GLY A 154 7.05 4.67 30.94
C GLY A 154 7.00 6.08 30.35
N THR A 155 7.55 7.06 31.05
CA THR A 155 7.64 8.44 30.57
C THR A 155 8.50 8.55 29.31
N ILE A 156 9.66 7.86 29.29
CA ILE A 156 10.54 7.84 28.12
C ILE A 156 9.80 7.27 26.90
N LYS A 157 9.16 6.10 27.01
CA LYS A 157 8.47 5.48 25.87
C LYS A 157 7.28 6.30 25.36
N TYR A 158 6.59 7.01 26.24
CA TYR A 158 5.52 7.92 25.85
C TYR A 158 6.07 9.15 25.14
N LEU A 159 7.16 9.74 25.62
CA LEU A 159 7.84 10.84 24.93
C LEU A 159 8.33 10.41 23.53
N GLU A 160 8.87 9.21 23.39
CA GLU A 160 9.26 8.63 22.09
C GLU A 160 8.05 8.53 21.13
N ARG A 161 6.90 8.02 21.61
CA ARG A 161 5.66 7.98 20.82
C ARG A 161 5.22 9.36 20.38
N THR A 162 5.24 10.32 21.30
CA THR A 162 4.79 11.69 21.04
C THR A 162 5.71 12.40 20.03
N THR A 163 7.01 12.19 20.15
CA THR A 163 8.01 12.72 19.22
C THR A 163 7.87 12.10 17.83
N ALA A 164 7.59 10.79 17.75
CA ALA A 164 7.31 10.12 16.49
C ALA A 164 6.08 10.69 15.78
N LEU A 165 4.97 10.88 16.51
CA LEU A 165 3.76 11.49 15.96
C LEU A 165 3.99 12.94 15.53
N TYR A 166 4.74 13.72 16.33
CA TYR A 166 5.10 15.10 16.00
C TYR A 166 5.91 15.18 14.71
N SER A 167 6.99 14.41 14.59
CA SER A 167 7.86 14.43 13.41
C SER A 167 7.18 13.86 12.16
N ALA A 168 6.23 12.93 12.33
CA ALA A 168 5.45 12.33 11.25
C ALA A 168 4.23 13.15 10.81
N SER A 169 3.87 14.22 11.54
CA SER A 169 2.81 15.15 11.13
C SER A 169 3.23 15.85 9.84
N LEU A 170 2.39 15.83 8.80
CA LEU A 170 2.75 16.32 7.46
C LEU A 170 3.29 17.76 7.46
N ASP A 171 2.71 18.65 8.26
CA ASP A 171 3.17 20.04 8.39
C ASP A 171 4.60 20.09 8.96
N LYS A 172 4.87 19.33 10.03
CA LYS A 172 6.20 19.29 10.68
C LYS A 172 7.22 18.51 9.88
N PHE A 173 6.78 17.47 9.19
CA PHE A 173 7.58 16.73 8.25
C PHE A 173 8.05 17.66 7.12
N ARG A 174 7.13 18.46 6.55
CA ARG A 174 7.44 19.48 5.54
C ARG A 174 8.37 20.57 6.07
N ASP A 175 8.06 21.16 7.22
CA ASP A 175 8.88 22.20 7.87
C ASP A 175 10.34 21.73 8.06
N SER A 176 10.54 20.45 8.39
CA SER A 176 11.88 19.88 8.62
C SER A 176 12.75 19.75 7.36
N MET A 177 12.13 19.85 6.17
CA MET A 177 12.81 19.67 4.87
C MET A 177 13.00 20.99 4.12
N ILE A 178 12.25 22.04 4.46
CA ILE A 178 12.40 23.35 3.83
C ILE A 178 13.73 23.96 4.30
N GLN A 179 14.66 24.13 3.36
CA GLN A 179 15.91 24.84 3.62
C GLN A 179 15.64 26.35 3.78
N ALA A 180 16.46 27.03 4.56
CA ALA A 180 16.40 28.49 4.64
C ALA A 180 16.60 29.09 3.24
N PRO A 181 15.92 30.20 2.88
CA PRO A 181 16.09 30.83 1.58
C PRO A 181 17.56 31.21 1.37
N ASP A 182 18.25 30.54 0.45
CA ASP A 182 19.59 30.93 0.02
C ASP A 182 19.45 31.88 -1.19
N PRO A 183 19.76 33.18 -1.04
CA PRO A 183 19.73 34.10 -2.17
C PRO A 183 20.84 33.79 -3.20
N GLY A 184 21.76 32.87 -2.89
CA GLY A 184 22.87 32.47 -3.73
C GLY A 184 24.12 33.33 -3.47
N PRO A 185 25.33 32.80 -3.75
CA PRO A 185 26.60 33.41 -3.32
C PRO A 185 26.85 34.80 -3.92
N ASN A 186 26.22 35.13 -5.05
CA ASN A 186 26.43 36.40 -5.77
C ASN A 186 25.26 37.38 -5.71
N TYR A 187 24.17 37.11 -4.98
CA TYR A 187 23.01 38.01 -4.97
C TYR A 187 23.33 39.36 -4.32
N ALA A 188 24.03 39.38 -3.19
CA ALA A 188 24.45 40.61 -2.54
C ALA A 188 25.29 41.47 -3.48
N LYS A 189 26.29 40.85 -4.15
CA LYS A 189 27.15 41.52 -5.14
C LYS A 189 26.37 42.02 -6.35
N LEU A 190 25.44 41.22 -6.88
CA LEU A 190 24.59 41.60 -7.99
C LEU A 190 23.68 42.79 -7.63
N MET A 191 23.13 42.80 -6.43
CA MET A 191 22.28 43.89 -5.94
C MET A 191 23.08 45.17 -5.70
N GLU A 192 24.32 45.07 -5.22
CA GLU A 192 25.26 46.20 -5.16
C GLU A 192 25.58 46.74 -6.55
N GLU A 193 25.91 45.88 -7.52
CA GLU A 193 26.16 46.28 -8.91
C GLU A 193 24.92 46.92 -9.56
N TYR A 194 23.72 46.39 -9.30
CA TYR A 194 22.47 46.96 -9.80
C TYR A 194 22.22 48.34 -9.21
N LYS A 195 22.43 48.49 -7.90
CA LYS A 195 22.29 49.78 -7.20
C LYS A 195 23.26 50.82 -7.76
N ALA A 196 24.54 50.47 -7.91
CA ALA A 196 25.56 51.35 -8.49
C ALA A 196 25.22 51.78 -9.93
N LYS A 197 24.78 50.84 -10.78
CA LYS A 197 24.37 51.14 -12.17
C LYS A 197 23.11 52.03 -12.24
N LYS A 198 22.17 51.85 -11.31
CA LYS A 198 20.96 52.69 -11.19
C LYS A 198 21.29 54.11 -10.73
N GLU A 199 22.18 54.26 -9.74
CA GLU A 199 22.67 55.57 -9.28
C GLU A 199 23.40 56.32 -10.40
N ALA A 200 24.15 55.60 -11.24
CA ALA A 200 24.80 56.14 -12.45
C ALA A 200 23.83 56.43 -13.62
N ARG A 201 22.51 56.25 -13.45
CA ARG A 201 21.47 56.41 -14.48
C ARG A 201 21.72 55.58 -15.75
N LEU A 202 22.34 54.41 -15.63
CA LEU A 202 22.55 53.50 -16.75
C LEU A 202 21.26 52.71 -17.02
N PRO A 203 20.83 52.56 -18.29
CA PRO A 203 19.72 51.69 -18.64
C PRO A 203 20.11 50.25 -18.33
N THR A 204 19.67 49.70 -17.20
CA THR A 204 20.13 48.38 -16.73
C THR A 204 19.00 47.37 -16.85
N LYS A 205 19.24 46.25 -17.55
CA LYS A 205 18.32 45.10 -17.62
C LYS A 205 18.94 43.90 -16.92
N ILE A 206 18.13 43.22 -16.11
CA ILE A 206 18.49 41.92 -15.53
C ILE A 206 18.07 40.86 -16.55
N ILE A 207 19.03 40.05 -17.01
CA ILE A 207 18.74 38.83 -17.75
C ILE A 207 19.15 37.62 -16.92
N LEU A 208 18.48 36.51 -17.14
CA LEU A 208 18.85 35.22 -16.57
C LEU A 208 19.68 34.47 -17.61
N ILE A 209 20.84 33.95 -17.21
CA ILE A 209 21.70 33.12 -18.05
C ILE A 209 21.83 31.78 -17.35
N ASP A 210 21.59 30.69 -18.06
CA ASP A 210 21.80 29.34 -17.56
C ASP A 210 23.28 29.14 -17.22
N GLU A 211 23.57 28.57 -16.05
CA GLU A 211 24.94 28.32 -15.64
C GLU A 211 25.58 27.29 -16.59
N PRO A 212 26.81 27.52 -17.10
CA PRO A 212 27.48 26.53 -17.93
C PRO A 212 27.86 25.33 -17.05
N ASP A 213 27.05 24.29 -17.11
CA ASP A 213 27.35 22.98 -16.54
C ASP A 213 28.74 22.51 -16.99
N LYS A 214 29.67 22.31 -16.05
CA LYS A 214 30.66 21.19 -16.04
C LYS A 214 31.72 21.18 -14.92
N GLU A 215 32.07 22.27 -14.25
CA GLU A 215 33.37 22.31 -13.54
C GLU A 215 33.39 21.94 -12.05
N HIS A 216 32.27 21.84 -11.33
CA HIS A 216 32.27 21.48 -9.90
C HIS A 216 31.24 20.40 -9.57
N ARG A 217 31.31 19.28 -10.30
CA ARG A 217 30.51 18.08 -10.01
C ARG A 217 31.13 17.36 -8.80
N PRO A 218 30.44 17.13 -7.66
CA PRO A 218 30.89 16.13 -6.71
C PRO A 218 30.96 14.76 -7.41
N LYS A 219 31.84 13.86 -6.94
CA LYS A 219 32.08 12.55 -7.55
C LYS A 219 30.76 11.89 -7.98
N LYS A 220 30.67 11.59 -9.27
CA LYS A 220 29.50 10.94 -9.87
C LYS A 220 29.33 9.57 -9.22
N LEU A 221 28.17 9.28 -8.66
CA LEU A 221 27.85 7.93 -8.21
C LEU A 221 27.62 7.06 -9.44
N VAL A 222 28.60 6.23 -9.75
CA VAL A 222 28.58 5.36 -10.93
C VAL A 222 28.19 3.96 -10.46
N HIS A 223 27.22 3.35 -11.15
CA HIS A 223 26.89 1.94 -10.94
C HIS A 223 28.17 1.07 -11.05
N PRO A 224 28.36 0.02 -10.21
CA PRO A 224 29.56 -0.82 -10.22
C PRO A 224 29.97 -1.32 -11.61
N SER A 225 29.01 -1.62 -12.48
CA SER A 225 29.26 -2.07 -13.86
C SER A 225 29.95 -1.02 -14.76
N LYS A 226 29.88 0.27 -14.41
CA LYS A 226 30.46 1.38 -15.19
C LYS A 226 31.61 2.12 -14.51
N ALA A 227 31.89 1.86 -13.22
CA ALA A 227 32.97 2.55 -12.49
C ALA A 227 34.34 2.47 -13.20
N TYR A 228 34.65 1.32 -13.81
CA TYR A 228 35.87 1.12 -14.61
C TYR A 228 35.97 1.99 -15.88
N SER A 229 34.84 2.41 -16.45
CA SER A 229 34.82 3.13 -17.74
C SER A 229 35.06 4.64 -17.62
N VAL A 230 34.94 5.19 -16.41
CA VAL A 230 35.13 6.63 -16.13
C VAL A 230 36.60 6.95 -15.86
N GLU A 231 37.31 6.12 -15.09
CA GLU A 231 38.74 6.33 -14.80
C GLU A 231 39.64 6.22 -16.06
N THR A 232 39.26 5.42 -17.05
CA THR A 232 40.05 5.29 -18.29
C THR A 232 39.91 6.49 -19.24
N LYS A 233 38.89 7.34 -19.06
CA LYS A 233 38.70 8.56 -19.86
C LYS A 233 39.39 9.77 -19.25
N GLU A 234 39.42 9.89 -17.92
CA GLU A 234 40.11 11.01 -17.25
C GLU A 234 41.64 10.88 -17.29
N GLY A 235 42.18 9.66 -17.44
CA GLY A 235 43.63 9.43 -17.57
C GLY A 235 44.24 9.62 -18.96
N LYS A 236 43.46 9.93 -20.01
CA LYS A 236 43.95 10.01 -21.40
C LYS A 236 44.08 11.42 -22.00
N ASP A 237 43.61 12.45 -21.31
CA ASP A 237 43.70 13.84 -21.79
C ASP A 237 44.96 14.59 -21.32
N SER A 238 45.96 13.90 -20.77
CA SER A 238 47.21 14.53 -20.29
C SER A 238 48.49 13.73 -20.62
N SER A 239 48.75 13.43 -21.89
CA SER A 239 50.14 13.34 -22.42
C SER A 239 50.18 13.06 -23.93
N GLN A 240 50.73 14.02 -24.70
CA GLN A 240 51.14 13.84 -26.10
C GLN A 240 52.67 13.69 -26.20
N SER A 241 53.08 12.75 -27.06
CA SER A 241 54.35 12.61 -27.80
C SER A 241 55.61 12.12 -27.07
N GLN A 242 56.12 10.92 -27.43
CA GLN A 242 57.20 10.71 -28.41
C GLN A 242 57.66 9.24 -28.49
N ASN A 243 58.02 8.86 -29.73
CA ASN A 243 58.93 7.80 -30.20
C ASN A 243 58.50 6.33 -30.39
N GLN A 244 58.81 5.87 -31.60
CA GLN A 244 58.77 4.52 -32.17
C GLN A 244 59.95 3.65 -31.69
N SER A 245 59.71 2.35 -31.46
CA SER A 245 60.49 1.25 -32.09
C SER A 245 59.97 -0.14 -31.69
N ASN A 246 60.08 -1.08 -32.64
CA ASN A 246 59.62 -2.48 -32.68
C ASN A 246 59.96 -3.38 -31.48
N ALA A 247 59.07 -4.35 -31.17
CA ALA A 247 59.39 -5.79 -31.16
C ALA A 247 58.18 -6.66 -30.74
N SER A 248 58.02 -7.76 -31.47
CA SER A 248 57.10 -8.88 -31.22
C SER A 248 57.42 -9.61 -29.92
N SER A 249 56.42 -9.81 -29.05
CA SER A 249 56.28 -11.10 -28.34
C SER A 249 54.83 -11.36 -27.92
N ARG A 250 54.46 -12.61 -28.10
CA ARG A 250 53.15 -13.22 -27.93
C ARG A 250 53.09 -13.79 -26.52
N GLY A 251 52.14 -13.36 -25.70
CA GLY A 251 51.95 -13.95 -24.37
C GLY A 251 50.85 -13.27 -23.58
N LYS A 252 49.69 -13.94 -23.51
CA LYS A 252 48.65 -13.90 -22.47
C LYS A 252 48.60 -12.65 -21.59
N ASP A 253 47.63 -11.79 -21.85
CA ASP A 253 46.85 -11.07 -20.83
C ASP A 253 45.60 -10.47 -21.51
N LYS A 254 44.60 -11.33 -21.70
CA LYS A 254 43.21 -10.92 -21.84
C LYS A 254 42.52 -11.53 -20.63
N ASP A 255 42.22 -10.72 -19.62
CA ASP A 255 41.21 -10.94 -18.56
C ASP A 255 41.38 -9.88 -17.46
N LYS A 256 41.16 -8.60 -17.77
CA LYS A 256 40.89 -7.53 -16.76
C LYS A 256 39.87 -6.50 -17.28
N GLU A 257 38.85 -6.95 -17.98
CA GLU A 257 37.63 -6.18 -18.24
C GLU A 257 36.47 -6.92 -17.58
N GLY A 258 36.10 -6.54 -16.35
CA GLY A 258 35.03 -7.23 -15.63
C GLY A 258 34.68 -6.61 -14.29
N GLY A 259 34.11 -5.41 -14.28
CA GLY A 259 33.43 -4.88 -13.09
C GLY A 259 32.21 -5.75 -12.72
N ARG A 260 31.86 -5.81 -11.43
CA ARG A 260 30.70 -6.57 -10.95
C ARG A 260 29.40 -6.01 -11.55
N LYS A 261 28.57 -6.90 -12.11
CA LYS A 261 27.31 -6.51 -12.77
C LYS A 261 26.12 -6.38 -11.81
N GLU A 262 26.08 -7.14 -10.72
CA GLU A 262 24.96 -7.15 -9.76
C GLU A 262 25.28 -6.37 -8.50
N LEU A 263 24.28 -5.67 -7.97
CA LEU A 263 24.37 -4.95 -6.70
C LEU A 263 24.31 -5.91 -5.51
N ARG A 264 25.13 -5.65 -4.49
CA ARG A 264 25.06 -6.35 -3.20
C ARG A 264 23.81 -5.92 -2.43
N GLU A 265 23.31 -6.76 -1.55
CA GLU A 265 22.09 -6.49 -0.77
C GLU A 265 22.20 -5.20 0.05
N ILE A 266 23.38 -4.98 0.64
CA ILE A 266 23.65 -3.80 1.44
C ILE A 266 23.70 -2.52 0.58
N GLU A 267 24.21 -2.60 -0.64
CA GLU A 267 24.24 -1.47 -1.58
C GLU A 267 22.83 -1.07 -1.99
N ILE A 268 21.95 -2.04 -2.23
CA ILE A 268 20.54 -1.79 -2.53
C ILE A 268 19.87 -1.01 -1.38
N VAL A 269 20.13 -1.41 -0.13
CA VAL A 269 19.61 -0.69 1.05
C VAL A 269 20.19 0.72 1.14
N GLN A 270 21.47 0.90 0.82
CA GLN A 270 22.14 2.20 0.85
C GLN A 270 21.62 3.16 -0.24
N TYR A 271 21.46 2.67 -1.47
CA TYR A 271 20.81 3.42 -2.55
C TYR A 271 19.38 3.80 -2.14
N ALA A 272 18.60 2.85 -1.64
CA ALA A 272 17.25 3.11 -1.16
C ALA A 272 17.20 4.16 -0.04
N TYR A 273 18.17 4.16 0.88
CA TYR A 273 18.24 5.16 1.95
C TYR A 273 18.61 6.56 1.44
N LYS A 274 19.55 6.64 0.48
CA LYS A 274 19.90 7.90 -0.19
C LYS A 274 18.68 8.47 -0.93
N PHE A 275 18.02 7.63 -1.72
CA PHE A 275 16.86 8.02 -2.49
C PHE A 275 15.66 8.36 -1.63
N PHE A 276 15.40 7.59 -0.57
CA PHE A 276 14.41 7.96 0.43
C PHE A 276 14.63 9.39 0.96
N ASN A 277 15.87 9.74 1.32
CA ASN A 277 16.17 11.09 1.79
C ASN A 277 16.02 12.18 0.72
N THR A 278 16.17 11.80 -0.55
CA THR A 278 15.96 12.68 -1.70
C THR A 278 14.46 12.86 -1.94
N PHE A 279 13.72 11.78 -2.16
CA PHE A 279 12.33 11.79 -2.61
C PHE A 279 11.27 11.85 -1.50
N LYS A 280 11.63 11.78 -0.22
CA LYS A 280 10.66 11.94 0.88
C LYS A 280 9.89 13.27 0.85
N GLY A 281 10.42 14.30 0.19
CA GLY A 281 9.71 15.55 -0.07
C GLY A 281 8.47 15.40 -0.98
N LEU A 282 8.38 14.33 -1.81
CA LEU A 282 7.24 14.06 -2.70
C LEU A 282 5.96 13.89 -1.86
N VAL A 283 6.09 13.32 -0.65
CA VAL A 283 4.98 13.09 0.29
C VAL A 283 4.23 14.39 0.61
N VAL A 284 4.95 15.51 0.68
CA VAL A 284 4.42 16.83 1.06
C VAL A 284 4.44 17.80 -0.12
N ASN A 285 4.46 17.27 -1.35
CA ASN A 285 4.43 18.03 -2.61
C ASN A 285 5.51 19.13 -2.67
N LEU A 286 6.72 18.83 -2.16
CA LEU A 286 7.87 19.70 -2.35
C LEU A 286 8.36 19.61 -3.79
N ILE A 287 8.83 20.75 -4.31
CA ILE A 287 9.39 20.85 -5.65
C ILE A 287 10.86 20.42 -5.58
N PHE A 288 11.26 19.53 -6.49
CA PHE A 288 12.61 18.99 -6.55
C PHE A 288 13.49 19.72 -7.55
N SER A 289 14.79 19.73 -7.25
CA SER A 289 15.80 20.23 -8.18
C SER A 289 16.05 19.22 -9.31
N PHE A 290 16.36 19.71 -10.51
CA PHE A 290 16.77 18.85 -11.64
C PHE A 290 18.01 18.01 -11.33
N ARG A 291 18.91 18.53 -10.49
CA ARG A 291 20.12 17.82 -10.09
C ARG A 291 19.84 16.53 -9.33
N GLU A 292 18.92 16.57 -8.35
CA GLU A 292 18.53 15.39 -7.57
C GLU A 292 17.86 14.33 -8.46
N ARG A 293 17.07 14.78 -9.44
CA ARG A 293 16.46 13.93 -10.48
C ARG A 293 17.52 13.24 -11.35
N ASP A 294 18.51 13.98 -11.82
CA ASP A 294 19.50 13.45 -12.76
C ASP A 294 20.40 12.40 -12.10
N GLU A 295 20.68 12.53 -10.80
CA GLU A 295 21.41 11.51 -10.04
C GLU A 295 20.63 10.18 -9.94
N SER A 296 19.32 10.21 -9.69
CA SER A 296 18.50 8.99 -9.65
C SER A 296 18.31 8.39 -11.03
N LEU A 297 18.02 9.26 -12.02
CA LEU A 297 17.78 8.86 -13.40
C LEU A 297 19.00 8.12 -13.97
N GLU A 298 20.21 8.65 -13.75
CA GLU A 298 21.42 8.00 -14.22
C GLU A 298 21.60 6.60 -13.62
N ILE A 299 21.32 6.41 -12.33
CA ILE A 299 21.44 5.10 -11.70
C ILE A 299 20.41 4.14 -12.30
N PHE A 300 19.14 4.54 -12.38
CA PHE A 300 18.05 3.69 -12.87
C PHE A 300 18.18 3.36 -14.38
N GLU A 301 18.68 4.29 -15.20
CA GLU A 301 18.98 4.02 -16.60
C GLU A 301 20.13 3.02 -16.77
N ASN A 302 21.04 2.96 -15.80
CA ASN A 302 22.21 2.08 -15.82
C ASN A 302 21.98 0.71 -15.14
N LEU A 303 20.82 0.48 -14.52
CA LEU A 303 20.48 -0.83 -13.97
C LEU A 303 20.30 -1.86 -15.10
N ASP A 304 21.02 -2.98 -14.97
CA ASP A 304 20.97 -4.11 -15.91
C ASP A 304 19.77 -5.03 -15.63
N ASP A 305 19.40 -5.26 -14.35
CA ASP A 305 18.21 -6.02 -13.95
C ASP A 305 17.11 -5.10 -13.38
N PRO A 306 15.93 -4.99 -14.04
CA PRO A 306 14.79 -4.25 -13.52
C PRO A 306 14.35 -4.68 -12.11
N VAL A 307 14.64 -5.93 -11.71
CA VAL A 307 14.33 -6.39 -10.35
C VAL A 307 15.16 -5.66 -9.29
N GLU A 308 16.36 -5.19 -9.59
CA GLU A 308 17.13 -4.36 -8.65
C GLU A 308 16.40 -3.04 -8.36
N ALA A 309 15.85 -2.40 -9.39
CA ALA A 309 15.00 -1.21 -9.24
C ALA A 309 13.79 -1.48 -8.35
N LEU A 310 13.12 -2.62 -8.54
CA LEU A 310 12.01 -3.04 -7.68
C LEU A 310 12.43 -3.13 -6.22
N ARG A 311 13.61 -3.68 -5.94
CA ARG A 311 14.10 -3.87 -4.57
C ARG A 311 14.50 -2.55 -3.91
N ILE A 312 15.11 -1.63 -4.66
CA ILE A 312 15.40 -0.27 -4.19
C ILE A 312 14.09 0.41 -3.76
N ILE A 313 13.09 0.42 -4.66
CA ILE A 313 11.77 1.02 -4.39
C ILE A 313 11.04 0.32 -3.23
N GLU A 314 11.12 -1.01 -3.13
CA GLU A 314 10.52 -1.79 -2.05
C GLU A 314 11.02 -1.33 -0.66
N ILE A 315 12.33 -1.07 -0.55
CA ILE A 315 12.98 -0.61 0.68
C ILE A 315 12.69 0.88 0.93
N GLU A 316 12.68 1.70 -0.12
CA GLU A 316 12.35 3.13 -0.04
C GLU A 316 10.94 3.37 0.50
N LEU A 317 9.93 2.65 -0.03
CA LEU A 317 8.57 2.64 0.54
C LEU A 317 8.56 2.15 1.99
N GLY A 318 9.46 1.23 2.34
CA GLY A 318 9.67 0.76 3.71
C GLY A 318 10.11 1.87 4.65
N PHE A 319 11.10 2.68 4.23
CA PHE A 319 11.57 3.86 4.97
C PHE A 319 10.48 4.93 5.11
N LEU A 320 9.70 5.18 4.06
CA LEU A 320 8.54 6.08 4.11
C LEU A 320 7.50 5.62 5.13
N TYR A 321 7.12 4.35 5.11
CA TYR A 321 6.19 3.80 6.10
C TYR A 321 6.75 3.95 7.52
N ASP A 322 8.02 3.57 7.72
CA ASP A 322 8.61 3.52 9.06
C ASP A 322 8.74 4.94 9.66
N THR A 323 8.91 5.95 8.81
CA THR A 323 8.92 7.36 9.22
C THR A 323 7.55 7.86 9.66
N LEU A 324 6.47 7.41 8.99
CA LEU A 324 5.14 7.99 9.14
C LEU A 324 4.20 7.21 10.06
N PHE A 325 4.39 5.90 10.20
CA PHE A 325 3.47 5.01 10.94
C PHE A 325 4.12 4.28 12.11
N THR A 326 5.42 4.44 12.34
CA THR A 326 6.17 3.73 13.40
C THR A 326 7.09 4.65 14.18
N LYS A 327 7.67 4.15 15.28
CA LYS A 327 8.72 4.86 16.02
C LYS A 327 10.10 4.70 15.41
N ILE A 328 10.27 3.81 14.42
CA ILE A 328 11.58 3.33 13.98
C ILE A 328 12.49 4.47 13.55
N ALA A 329 12.00 5.45 12.78
CA ALA A 329 12.82 6.59 12.33
C ALA A 329 13.33 7.45 13.51
N VAL A 330 12.49 7.71 14.51
CA VAL A 330 12.89 8.47 15.71
C VAL A 330 13.84 7.68 16.60
N LEU A 331 13.66 6.37 16.71
CA LEU A 331 14.51 5.50 17.52
C LEU A 331 15.95 5.39 16.98
N HIS A 332 16.15 5.54 15.67
CA HIS A 332 17.47 5.55 15.05
C HIS A 332 18.20 6.90 15.15
N THR A 333 17.60 7.91 15.79
CA THR A 333 18.33 9.12 16.19
C THR A 333 19.26 8.81 17.38
N ILE A 334 20.32 9.60 17.56
CA ILE A 334 21.25 9.46 18.70
C ILE A 334 20.48 9.49 20.03
N PHE A 335 19.55 10.45 20.17
CA PHE A 335 18.72 10.58 21.36
C PHE A 335 17.80 9.37 21.56
N GLY A 336 17.12 8.91 20.50
CA GLY A 336 16.21 7.75 20.55
C GLY A 336 16.92 6.43 20.88
N THR A 337 18.16 6.25 20.39
CA THR A 337 18.95 5.07 20.70
C THR A 337 19.37 5.05 22.18
N ILE A 338 19.82 6.19 22.71
CA ILE A 338 20.18 6.32 24.14
C ILE A 338 18.94 6.11 25.02
N SER A 339 17.82 6.76 24.70
CA SER A 339 16.58 6.67 25.48
C SER A 339 16.07 5.24 25.58
N ARG A 340 16.20 4.45 24.51
CA ARG A 340 15.84 3.03 24.47
C ARG A 340 16.66 2.19 25.46
N PHE A 341 17.98 2.32 25.45
CA PHE A 341 18.84 1.58 26.38
C PHE A 341 18.57 1.97 27.84
N VAL A 342 18.31 3.25 28.11
CA VAL A 342 17.93 3.74 29.44
C VAL A 342 16.56 3.17 29.86
N ALA A 343 15.56 3.19 28.98
CA ALA A 343 14.21 2.69 29.27
C ALA A 343 14.20 1.18 29.54
N SER A 344 14.92 0.39 28.74
CA SER A 344 15.05 -1.06 28.96
C SER A 344 15.90 -1.39 30.20
N GLY A 345 17.00 -0.67 30.42
CA GLY A 345 17.86 -0.85 31.60
C GLY A 345 17.12 -0.59 32.91
N THR A 346 16.34 0.48 32.97
CA THR A 346 15.50 0.82 34.14
C THR A 346 14.40 -0.21 34.40
N LEU A 347 13.78 -0.75 33.35
CA LEU A 347 12.77 -1.81 33.48
C LEU A 347 13.37 -3.14 34.00
N ILE A 348 14.54 -3.53 33.50
CA ILE A 348 15.28 -4.71 33.99
C ILE A 348 15.68 -4.51 35.46
N ALA A 349 16.19 -3.33 35.82
CA ALA A 349 16.54 -3.01 37.21
C ALA A 349 15.31 -3.10 38.13
N ALA A 350 14.17 -2.56 37.70
CA ALA A 350 12.90 -2.66 38.43
C ALA A 350 12.46 -4.11 38.65
N PHE A 351 12.58 -4.97 37.62
CA PHE A 351 12.28 -6.39 37.74
C PHE A 351 13.20 -7.10 38.73
N VAL A 352 14.51 -6.86 38.66
CA VAL A 352 15.50 -7.47 39.58
C VAL A 352 15.24 -7.04 41.02
N LEU A 353 14.95 -5.75 41.25
CA LEU A 353 14.60 -5.23 42.57
C LEU A 353 13.31 -5.85 43.10
N PHE A 354 12.27 -5.95 42.25
CA PHE A 354 11.03 -6.62 42.61
C PHE A 354 11.27 -8.09 42.95
N HIS A 355 12.09 -8.79 42.16
CA HIS A 355 12.40 -10.21 42.37
C HIS A 355 13.19 -10.46 43.67
N LYS A 356 14.15 -9.61 44.01
CA LYS A 356 14.97 -9.72 45.23
C LYS A 356 14.26 -9.34 46.53
N LYS A 357 13.07 -8.73 46.48
CA LYS A 357 12.34 -8.30 47.68
C LYS A 357 11.96 -9.50 48.58
N PRO A 358 12.31 -9.51 49.88
CA PRO A 358 11.94 -10.59 50.79
C PRO A 358 10.44 -10.53 51.16
N ASN A 359 9.87 -11.65 51.64
CA ASN A 359 8.53 -11.77 52.24
C ASN A 359 7.31 -11.39 51.37
N LYS A 360 7.43 -11.42 50.04
CA LYS A 360 6.34 -11.07 49.11
C LYS A 360 5.05 -11.86 49.31
N GLY A 361 5.11 -13.17 49.51
CA GLY A 361 3.93 -14.03 49.73
C GLY A 361 3.28 -13.88 51.11
N ARG A 362 3.82 -13.04 52.00
CA ARG A 362 3.20 -12.67 53.28
C ARG A 362 2.71 -11.22 53.31
N GLU A 363 3.29 -10.33 52.51
CA GLU A 363 2.94 -8.90 52.44
C GLU A 363 1.83 -8.61 51.42
N PHE A 364 1.65 -9.46 50.41
CA PHE A 364 0.75 -9.21 49.28
C PHE A 364 -0.10 -10.44 48.91
N ASP A 365 -1.26 -10.19 48.30
CA ASP A 365 -2.13 -11.22 47.73
C ASP A 365 -1.44 -11.95 46.57
N ASP A 366 -1.51 -13.29 46.57
CA ASP A 366 -0.81 -14.14 45.59
C ASP A 366 -1.21 -13.82 44.14
N ALA A 367 -2.47 -13.42 43.91
CA ALA A 367 -2.93 -13.06 42.58
C ALA A 367 -2.37 -11.70 42.12
N ASP A 368 -2.21 -10.72 43.02
CA ASP A 368 -1.59 -9.42 42.68
C ASP A 368 -0.10 -9.57 42.38
N VAL A 369 0.59 -10.47 43.11
CA VAL A 369 1.96 -10.85 42.83
C VAL A 369 2.09 -11.53 41.46
N ALA A 370 1.18 -12.47 41.14
CA ALA A 370 1.15 -13.14 39.85
C ALA A 370 0.95 -12.15 38.69
N VAL A 371 -0.03 -11.24 38.79
CA VAL A 371 -0.27 -10.18 37.78
C VAL A 371 0.97 -9.30 37.59
N THR A 372 1.66 -8.95 38.67
CA THR A 372 2.86 -8.11 38.61
C THR A 372 4.02 -8.82 37.91
N TYR A 373 4.21 -10.12 38.19
CA TYR A 373 5.18 -10.91 37.43
C TYR A 373 4.81 -11.02 35.96
N THR A 374 3.53 -11.21 35.63
CA THR A 374 3.06 -11.21 34.23
C THR A 374 3.40 -9.88 33.54
N LEU A 375 3.17 -8.74 34.20
CA LEU A 375 3.51 -7.42 33.64
C LEU A 375 5.01 -7.27 33.35
N PHE A 376 5.87 -7.67 34.29
CA PHE A 376 7.32 -7.60 34.08
C PHE A 376 7.79 -8.58 32.99
N ILE A 377 7.37 -9.84 33.03
CA ILE A 377 7.84 -10.88 32.10
C ILE A 377 7.40 -10.53 30.67
N VAL A 378 6.11 -10.22 30.48
CA VAL A 378 5.60 -9.85 29.16
C VAL A 378 6.19 -8.51 28.73
N GLY A 379 6.26 -7.50 29.61
CA GLY A 379 6.87 -6.21 29.28
C GLY A 379 8.32 -6.33 28.82
N LEU A 380 9.14 -7.14 29.50
CA LEU A 380 10.52 -7.43 29.11
C LEU A 380 10.59 -8.23 27.80
N ALA A 381 9.68 -9.18 27.58
CA ALA A 381 9.60 -9.91 26.33
C ALA A 381 9.24 -9.00 25.14
N LEU A 382 8.29 -8.07 25.33
CA LEU A 382 7.90 -7.08 24.32
C LEU A 382 9.05 -6.11 24.03
N ASP A 383 9.82 -5.70 25.04
CA ASP A 383 11.03 -4.88 24.86
C ASP A 383 12.13 -5.62 24.13
N LEU A 384 12.35 -6.90 24.46
CA LEU A 384 13.31 -7.75 23.75
C LEU A 384 12.93 -7.90 22.27
N ILE A 385 11.66 -8.19 21.98
CA ILE A 385 11.14 -8.26 20.60
C ILE A 385 11.39 -6.93 19.88
N SER A 386 11.10 -5.82 20.54
CA SER A 386 11.31 -4.50 19.97
C SER A 386 12.79 -4.23 19.68
N ILE A 387 13.71 -4.61 20.58
CA ILE A 387 15.16 -4.49 20.34
C ILE A 387 15.61 -5.37 19.17
N LEU A 388 15.09 -6.60 19.05
CA LEU A 388 15.39 -7.47 17.91
C LEU A 388 14.89 -6.85 16.59
N LEU A 389 13.68 -6.28 16.58
CA LEU A 389 13.15 -5.57 15.40
C LEU A 389 14.00 -4.35 15.03
N PHE A 390 14.52 -3.62 16.02
CA PHE A 390 15.42 -2.49 15.81
C PHE A 390 16.73 -2.95 15.14
N VAL A 391 17.41 -3.96 15.72
CA VAL A 391 18.70 -4.47 15.23
C VAL A 391 18.62 -5.06 13.82
N PHE A 392 17.53 -5.78 13.50
CA PHE A 392 17.35 -6.41 12.19
C PHE A 392 16.59 -5.52 11.17
N SER A 393 16.40 -4.24 11.48
CA SER A 393 15.72 -3.31 10.58
C SER A 393 16.59 -2.88 9.39
N ASP A 394 15.95 -2.50 8.30
CA ASP A 394 16.63 -1.91 7.13
C ASP A 394 17.32 -0.58 7.54
N TRP A 395 16.77 0.15 8.52
CA TRP A 395 17.34 1.38 9.09
C TRP A 395 18.69 1.16 9.79
N THR A 396 18.82 0.10 10.60
CA THR A 396 20.10 -0.23 11.25
C THR A 396 21.18 -0.50 10.22
N CYS A 397 20.84 -1.24 9.15
CA CYS A 397 21.77 -1.54 8.06
C CYS A 397 22.24 -0.25 7.35
N ALA A 398 21.31 0.67 7.06
CA ALA A 398 21.60 1.94 6.42
C ALA A 398 22.37 2.92 7.32
N SER A 399 22.08 2.96 8.63
CA SER A 399 22.72 3.90 9.56
C SER A 399 24.14 3.50 9.93
N LEU A 400 24.46 2.19 9.94
CA LEU A 400 25.77 1.69 10.36
C LEU A 400 26.75 1.44 9.21
N SER A 401 26.30 1.62 7.96
CA SER A 401 27.08 1.31 6.77
C SER A 401 26.90 2.42 5.73
N SER A 402 28.01 3.00 5.26
CA SER A 402 27.99 4.01 4.20
C SER A 402 28.20 3.39 2.82
N LEU A 403 27.63 4.02 1.79
CA LEU A 403 27.92 3.66 0.41
C LEU A 403 29.40 3.93 0.14
N LYS A 404 30.09 2.94 -0.46
CA LYS A 404 31.52 3.03 -0.73
C LYS A 404 31.76 3.75 -2.05
N ASP A 405 32.77 4.62 -2.08
CA ASP A 405 33.20 5.34 -3.30
C ASP A 405 33.74 4.36 -4.36
N ASP A 406 34.43 3.30 -3.91
CA ASP A 406 34.92 2.22 -4.76
C ASP A 406 34.01 0.97 -4.64
N PRO A 407 33.35 0.55 -5.73
CA PRO A 407 32.46 -0.61 -5.72
C PRO A 407 33.19 -1.95 -5.48
N ASP A 408 34.49 -2.04 -5.80
CA ASP A 408 35.29 -3.25 -5.63
C ASP A 408 35.89 -3.38 -4.23
N GLU A 409 35.76 -2.36 -3.39
CA GLU A 409 36.26 -2.39 -2.03
C GLU A 409 35.64 -3.56 -1.23
N ALA A 410 36.50 -4.27 -0.48
CA ALA A 410 36.08 -5.41 0.32
C ALA A 410 35.09 -4.98 1.41
N LEU A 411 34.03 -5.77 1.62
CA LEU A 411 33.05 -5.52 2.68
C LEU A 411 33.68 -5.66 4.06
N SER A 412 33.38 -4.74 4.97
CA SER A 412 33.73 -4.88 6.38
C SER A 412 33.03 -6.11 6.98
N TYR A 413 33.56 -6.67 8.07
CA TYR A 413 32.93 -7.82 8.75
C TYR A 413 31.45 -7.55 9.12
N LYS A 414 31.15 -6.32 9.53
CA LYS A 414 29.78 -5.88 9.85
C LYS A 414 28.88 -5.91 8.59
N ASP A 415 29.39 -5.39 7.48
CA ASP A 415 28.68 -5.35 6.20
C ASP A 415 28.42 -6.76 5.65
N GLN A 416 29.35 -7.70 5.87
CA GLN A 416 29.15 -9.11 5.50
C GLN A 416 28.00 -9.74 6.28
N ILE A 417 27.87 -9.44 7.58
CA ILE A 417 26.75 -9.90 8.40
C ILE A 417 25.44 -9.29 7.91
N PHE A 418 25.40 -7.98 7.65
CA PHE A 418 24.20 -7.33 7.13
C PHE A 418 23.81 -7.87 5.76
N ASN A 419 24.77 -8.06 4.85
CA ASN A 419 24.51 -8.63 3.53
C ASN A 419 23.95 -10.07 3.64
N TRP A 420 24.51 -10.89 4.53
CA TRP A 420 23.98 -12.22 4.82
C TRP A 420 22.56 -12.18 5.38
N LEU A 421 22.27 -11.30 6.34
CA LEU A 421 20.95 -11.13 6.92
C LEU A 421 19.91 -10.69 5.87
N LEU A 422 20.26 -9.69 5.06
CA LEU A 422 19.40 -9.13 4.02
C LEU A 422 19.09 -10.16 2.93
N SER A 423 20.02 -11.08 2.64
CA SER A 423 19.82 -12.15 1.65
C SER A 423 18.58 -13.02 1.94
N TYR A 424 18.21 -13.20 3.21
CA TYR A 424 16.99 -13.95 3.58
C TYR A 424 15.70 -13.22 3.20
N ARG A 425 15.74 -11.90 3.04
CA ARG A 425 14.59 -11.04 2.69
C ARG A 425 14.49 -10.76 1.20
N GLN A 426 15.32 -11.40 0.36
CA GLN A 426 15.25 -11.29 -1.10
C GLN A 426 13.91 -11.75 -1.67
N LEU A 427 13.52 -11.12 -2.78
CA LEU A 427 12.35 -11.51 -3.57
C LEU A 427 12.58 -12.88 -4.22
N ARG A 428 11.68 -13.83 -3.98
CA ARG A 428 11.75 -15.18 -4.55
C ARG A 428 10.72 -15.37 -5.65
N TRP A 429 11.18 -15.80 -6.81
CA TRP A 429 10.39 -16.02 -8.01
C TRP A 429 10.22 -17.50 -8.28
N LYS A 430 9.04 -17.91 -8.76
CA LYS A 430 8.78 -19.29 -9.16
C LYS A 430 8.05 -19.31 -10.48
N MET A 431 8.49 -20.15 -11.40
CA MET A 431 7.80 -20.36 -12.68
C MET A 431 6.42 -20.98 -12.44
N GLN A 432 5.36 -20.40 -13.02
CA GLN A 432 3.99 -20.91 -12.99
C GLN A 432 3.37 -20.88 -14.39
N GLU A 433 2.48 -21.84 -14.65
CA GLU A 433 1.72 -21.93 -15.88
C GLU A 433 0.51 -20.99 -15.85
N CYS A 434 0.21 -20.40 -17.00
CA CYS A 434 -0.91 -19.50 -17.20
C CYS A 434 -2.25 -20.27 -17.36
N GLY A 435 -3.32 -19.70 -16.81
CA GLY A 435 -4.63 -20.34 -16.71
C GLY A 435 -5.39 -20.48 -18.04
N LYS A 436 -5.21 -19.54 -18.98
CA LYS A 436 -5.76 -19.67 -20.35
C LYS A 436 -4.69 -20.25 -21.27
N LYS A 437 -5.10 -21.21 -22.11
CA LYS A 437 -4.24 -21.87 -23.10
C LYS A 437 -4.43 -21.20 -24.44
N GLY A 438 -3.35 -20.70 -25.03
CA GLY A 438 -3.32 -20.21 -26.39
C GLY A 438 -3.50 -21.35 -27.39
N THR A 439 -3.83 -21.02 -28.64
CA THR A 439 -3.85 -21.97 -29.75
C THR A 439 -3.06 -21.43 -30.94
N HIS A 440 -2.21 -22.27 -31.54
CA HIS A 440 -1.60 -21.95 -32.83
C HIS A 440 -1.85 -23.07 -33.83
N THR A 441 -1.90 -22.72 -35.11
CA THR A 441 -2.04 -23.67 -36.21
C THR A 441 -0.66 -24.22 -36.57
N CYS A 442 -0.46 -25.53 -36.43
CA CYS A 442 0.82 -26.16 -36.77
C CYS A 442 0.94 -26.37 -38.29
N THR A 443 1.86 -25.65 -38.92
CA THR A 443 2.24 -25.79 -40.34
C THR A 443 3.57 -26.52 -40.54
N GLU A 444 4.43 -26.57 -39.52
CA GLU A 444 5.77 -27.18 -39.57
C GLU A 444 5.87 -28.42 -38.64
N PHE A 445 6.34 -29.54 -39.19
CA PHE A 445 6.53 -30.81 -38.48
C PHE A 445 8.01 -31.20 -38.48
N LYS A 446 8.51 -31.77 -37.37
CA LYS A 446 9.87 -32.34 -37.33
C LYS A 446 9.97 -33.53 -38.29
N GLU A 447 10.99 -33.57 -39.14
CA GLU A 447 11.21 -34.69 -40.07
C GLU A 447 11.18 -36.04 -39.35
N GLY A 448 10.33 -36.95 -39.83
CA GLY A 448 10.18 -38.30 -39.27
C GLY A 448 9.34 -38.42 -37.99
N THR A 449 8.74 -37.33 -37.46
CA THR A 449 7.84 -37.40 -36.30
C THR A 449 6.58 -36.54 -36.50
N HIS A 450 5.42 -36.98 -35.99
CA HIS A 450 4.19 -36.17 -35.95
C HIS A 450 4.22 -35.06 -34.88
N GLN A 451 5.41 -34.55 -34.52
CA GLN A 451 5.58 -33.49 -33.52
C GLN A 451 5.73 -32.13 -34.19
N CYS A 452 4.89 -31.19 -33.78
CA CYS A 452 4.95 -29.79 -34.19
C CYS A 452 6.26 -29.15 -33.68
N THR A 453 7.03 -28.51 -34.57
CA THR A 453 8.34 -27.89 -34.25
C THR A 453 8.24 -26.79 -33.20
N LYS A 454 7.13 -26.04 -33.19
CA LYS A 454 6.84 -24.98 -32.20
C LYS A 454 6.47 -25.51 -30.80
N CYS A 455 6.06 -26.78 -30.69
CA CYS A 455 5.78 -27.40 -29.39
C CYS A 455 7.09 -27.91 -28.75
N LYS A 456 7.69 -27.14 -27.82
CA LYS A 456 8.92 -27.56 -27.10
C LYS A 456 8.76 -28.93 -26.41
N GLU A 457 9.80 -29.75 -26.51
CA GLU A 457 9.86 -31.10 -25.94
C GLU A 457 9.69 -31.07 -24.41
N GLY A 458 8.68 -31.78 -23.91
CA GLY A 458 8.58 -32.14 -22.49
C GLY A 458 7.30 -31.75 -21.75
N THR A 459 6.40 -30.92 -22.29
CA THR A 459 5.14 -30.58 -21.58
C THR A 459 3.86 -30.60 -22.41
N ASN A 460 3.93 -30.54 -23.75
CA ASN A 460 2.73 -30.57 -24.59
C ASN A 460 2.62 -31.88 -25.36
N LYS A 461 1.82 -32.83 -24.86
CA LYS A 461 1.26 -33.88 -25.72
C LYS A 461 0.23 -33.20 -26.65
N CYS A 462 0.63 -32.72 -27.83
CA CYS A 462 -0.36 -32.48 -28.89
C CYS A 462 -0.91 -33.84 -29.32
N THR A 463 -1.97 -34.29 -28.66
CA THR A 463 -2.70 -35.52 -29.01
C THR A 463 -3.37 -35.41 -30.39
N ALA A 464 -3.47 -34.19 -30.94
CA ALA A 464 -4.20 -33.87 -32.16
C ALA A 464 -3.41 -34.08 -33.47
N CYS A 465 -2.08 -34.09 -33.47
CA CYS A 465 -1.25 -34.04 -34.70
C CYS A 465 -1.04 -35.40 -35.41
N LYS A 466 -1.82 -36.45 -35.10
CA LYS A 466 -1.58 -37.82 -35.61
C LYS A 466 -1.88 -38.05 -37.10
N GLU A 467 -2.38 -37.07 -37.86
CA GLU A 467 -2.99 -37.32 -39.18
C GLU A 467 -2.57 -36.36 -40.31
N GLY A 468 -1.49 -35.59 -40.15
CA GLY A 468 -0.94 -34.78 -41.26
C GLY A 468 -1.85 -33.64 -41.77
N ARG A 469 -2.84 -33.21 -40.99
CA ARG A 469 -3.66 -32.00 -41.24
C ARG A 469 -3.25 -30.87 -40.28
N ALA A 470 -3.26 -29.63 -40.76
CA ALA A 470 -3.16 -28.43 -39.93
C ALA A 470 -4.27 -28.50 -38.85
N LYS A 471 -3.86 -28.56 -37.58
CA LYS A 471 -4.75 -28.63 -36.41
C LYS A 471 -4.20 -27.69 -35.33
N ASP A 472 -5.11 -27.10 -34.56
CA ASP A 472 -4.77 -26.15 -33.51
C ASP A 472 -4.12 -26.86 -32.31
N CYS A 473 -2.87 -26.51 -32.00
CA CYS A 473 -2.14 -26.98 -30.84
C CYS A 473 -2.32 -26.00 -29.66
N LYS A 474 -2.54 -26.53 -28.45
CA LYS A 474 -2.67 -25.71 -27.23
C LYS A 474 -1.30 -25.38 -26.66
N THR A 475 -0.97 -24.11 -26.51
CA THR A 475 0.23 -23.63 -25.82
C THR A 475 -0.11 -23.21 -24.39
N VAL A 476 0.82 -23.51 -23.46
CA VAL A 476 0.72 -23.13 -22.05
C VAL A 476 1.92 -22.24 -21.75
N GLU A 477 1.63 -20.97 -21.55
CA GLU A 477 2.63 -19.97 -21.21
C GLU A 477 3.09 -20.11 -19.77
N LYS A 478 4.29 -19.59 -19.49
CA LYS A 478 4.89 -19.65 -18.16
C LYS A 478 5.46 -18.28 -17.78
N HIS A 479 5.04 -17.79 -16.62
CA HIS A 479 5.53 -16.55 -16.02
C HIS A 479 6.19 -16.82 -14.67
N GLN A 480 7.22 -16.04 -14.34
CA GLN A 480 7.86 -16.04 -13.03
C GLN A 480 7.05 -15.20 -12.06
N VAL A 481 6.32 -15.86 -11.15
CA VAL A 481 5.47 -15.18 -10.16
C VAL A 481 6.17 -14.99 -8.83
N LEU A 482 5.83 -13.91 -8.12
CA LEU A 482 6.39 -13.58 -6.82
C LEU A 482 5.83 -14.50 -5.71
N THR A 483 6.69 -15.37 -5.18
CA THR A 483 6.33 -16.41 -4.21
C THR A 483 7.06 -16.32 -2.87
N THR A 484 7.74 -15.21 -2.59
CA THR A 484 8.42 -14.92 -1.30
C THR A 484 7.59 -15.41 -0.10
N GLN A 485 8.21 -15.98 0.93
CA GLN A 485 7.46 -16.50 2.08
C GLN A 485 6.81 -15.36 2.86
N PHE A 486 5.60 -15.58 3.39
CA PHE A 486 4.78 -14.53 4.00
C PHE A 486 5.51 -13.72 5.09
N PHE A 487 6.28 -14.40 5.95
CA PHE A 487 7.01 -13.74 7.04
C PHE A 487 8.27 -12.97 6.59
N LEU A 488 8.79 -13.27 5.40
CA LEU A 488 10.00 -12.64 4.84
C LEU A 488 9.68 -11.49 3.88
N ARG A 489 8.43 -11.37 3.42
CA ARG A 489 7.97 -10.26 2.56
C ARG A 489 8.04 -8.91 3.28
N ARG A 490 8.49 -7.87 2.59
CA ARG A 490 8.30 -6.48 3.05
C ARG A 490 6.88 -6.01 2.73
N TRP A 491 6.42 -6.25 1.49
CA TRP A 491 5.12 -5.79 0.99
C TRP A 491 4.22 -6.91 0.44
N CYS A 492 2.97 -6.56 0.13
CA CYS A 492 2.06 -7.48 -0.52
C CYS A 492 2.55 -7.83 -1.94
N GLY A 493 3.05 -9.04 -2.13
CA GLY A 493 3.45 -9.54 -3.45
C GLY A 493 2.30 -9.97 -4.38
N SER A 494 1.11 -9.38 -4.24
CA SER A 494 -0.04 -9.64 -5.13
C SER A 494 -0.79 -8.36 -5.45
N ILE A 495 -1.19 -8.23 -6.70
CA ILE A 495 -1.99 -7.15 -7.27
C ILE A 495 -3.47 -7.52 -7.10
N ASN A 496 -4.25 -6.66 -6.46
CA ASN A 496 -5.69 -6.87 -6.31
C ASN A 496 -6.41 -6.54 -7.62
N VAL A 497 -7.20 -7.46 -8.15
CA VAL A 497 -7.84 -7.31 -9.46
C VAL A 497 -9.36 -7.47 -9.33
N PHE A 498 -10.10 -6.71 -10.14
CA PHE A 498 -11.56 -6.70 -10.20
C PHE A 498 -12.03 -6.71 -11.67
N ASN A 499 -12.87 -7.68 -12.04
CA ASN A 499 -13.41 -7.81 -13.39
C ASN A 499 -14.89 -7.39 -13.42
N PHE A 500 -15.20 -6.34 -14.19
CA PHE A 500 -16.54 -5.78 -14.33
C PHE A 500 -17.56 -6.80 -14.85
N LEU A 501 -17.26 -7.49 -15.96
CA LEU A 501 -18.21 -8.42 -16.59
C LEU A 501 -18.41 -9.67 -15.73
N ALA A 502 -17.38 -10.13 -15.01
CA ALA A 502 -17.54 -11.22 -14.06
C ALA A 502 -18.46 -10.83 -12.89
N TYR A 503 -18.37 -9.58 -12.41
CA TYR A 503 -19.29 -9.04 -11.42
C TYR A 503 -20.73 -8.93 -11.96
N ALA A 504 -20.90 -8.36 -13.15
CA ALA A 504 -22.21 -8.20 -13.82
C ALA A 504 -22.92 -9.53 -14.09
N THR A 505 -22.17 -10.57 -14.47
CA THR A 505 -22.73 -11.90 -14.77
C THR A 505 -22.76 -12.84 -13.55
N LYS A 506 -22.30 -12.39 -12.38
CA LYS A 506 -22.10 -13.21 -11.18
C LYS A 506 -21.27 -14.48 -11.47
N ALA A 507 -20.35 -14.38 -12.43
CA ALA A 507 -19.48 -15.47 -12.85
C ALA A 507 -18.32 -15.65 -11.87
N LYS A 508 -17.81 -16.88 -11.76
CA LYS A 508 -16.63 -17.15 -10.96
C LYS A 508 -15.40 -16.58 -11.67
N VAL A 509 -14.65 -15.73 -10.98
CA VAL A 509 -13.43 -15.16 -11.54
C VAL A 509 -12.33 -16.22 -11.58
N THR A 510 -11.75 -16.43 -12.76
CA THR A 510 -10.62 -17.35 -12.95
C THR A 510 -9.31 -16.59 -12.79
N ARG A 511 -8.41 -17.11 -11.94
CA ARG A 511 -7.06 -16.59 -11.78
C ARG A 511 -6.21 -16.90 -13.00
N ILE A 512 -5.28 -16.02 -13.32
CA ILE A 512 -4.32 -16.24 -14.41
C ILE A 512 -3.19 -17.13 -13.88
N HIS A 513 -2.67 -16.86 -12.67
CA HIS A 513 -1.62 -17.68 -12.06
C HIS A 513 -2.03 -18.27 -10.70
N ASP A 514 -2.00 -19.59 -10.55
CA ASP A 514 -2.20 -20.25 -9.24
C ASP A 514 -0.89 -20.41 -8.46
N ALA A 515 -0.42 -19.32 -7.86
CA ALA A 515 0.79 -19.32 -7.05
C ALA A 515 0.61 -19.85 -5.59
N ARG A 516 -0.54 -20.44 -5.22
CA ARG A 516 -0.76 -20.86 -3.82
C ARG A 516 -0.16 -22.24 -3.52
N GLY A 517 1.03 -22.25 -2.92
CA GLY A 517 1.61 -23.44 -2.29
C GLY A 517 0.73 -24.04 -1.18
N ARG A 518 0.94 -25.32 -0.84
CA ARG A 518 0.17 -26.05 0.21
C ARG A 518 0.12 -25.30 1.55
N PHE A 519 1.27 -24.81 2.02
CA PHE A 519 1.36 -24.03 3.27
C PHE A 519 0.63 -22.69 3.18
N ARG A 520 0.69 -22.00 2.03
CA ARG A 520 -0.04 -20.74 1.81
C ARG A 520 -1.56 -20.97 1.76
N ARG A 521 -2.01 -22.10 1.18
CA ARG A 521 -3.41 -22.53 1.25
C ARG A 521 -3.85 -22.84 2.67
N PHE A 522 -3.00 -23.52 3.45
CA PHE A 522 -3.26 -23.83 4.85
C PHE A 522 -3.33 -22.59 5.74
N MET A 523 -2.34 -21.69 5.66
CA MET A 523 -2.35 -20.41 6.39
C MET A 523 -3.52 -19.52 5.96
N TRP A 524 -3.84 -19.51 4.66
CA TRP A 524 -5.04 -18.85 4.15
C TRP A 524 -6.31 -19.49 4.73
N SER A 525 -6.42 -20.83 4.82
CA SER A 525 -7.58 -21.46 5.45
C SER A 525 -7.65 -21.16 6.95
N LEU A 526 -6.53 -21.11 7.65
CA LEU A 526 -6.51 -20.84 9.08
C LEU A 526 -6.99 -19.42 9.42
N VAL A 527 -6.65 -18.44 8.56
CA VAL A 527 -6.93 -17.01 8.79
C VAL A 527 -8.21 -16.53 8.08
N ALA A 528 -8.48 -16.99 6.85
CA ALA A 528 -9.60 -16.49 6.04
C ALA A 528 -10.92 -17.22 6.31
N VAL A 529 -10.89 -18.51 6.66
CA VAL A 529 -12.11 -19.29 6.89
C VAL A 529 -12.91 -18.77 8.09
N PRO A 530 -12.31 -18.50 9.28
CA PRO A 530 -13.04 -17.88 10.38
C PRO A 530 -13.66 -16.53 10.01
N SER A 531 -12.98 -15.82 9.12
CA SER A 531 -13.30 -14.47 8.68
C SER A 531 -14.53 -14.43 7.75
N GLU A 532 -14.63 -15.40 6.83
CA GLU A 532 -15.81 -15.56 5.96
C GLU A 532 -16.99 -16.18 6.71
N PHE A 533 -16.74 -17.14 7.62
CA PHE A 533 -17.79 -17.65 8.51
C PHE A 533 -18.36 -16.54 9.38
N LEU A 534 -17.52 -15.70 9.99
CA LEU A 534 -17.98 -14.59 10.82
C LEU A 534 -18.86 -13.63 10.03
N ASN A 535 -18.48 -13.26 8.80
CA ASN A 535 -19.29 -12.41 7.93
C ASN A 535 -20.64 -13.08 7.57
N HIS A 536 -20.63 -14.38 7.27
CA HIS A 536 -21.85 -15.15 7.00
C HIS A 536 -22.77 -15.23 8.22
N TYR A 537 -22.23 -15.47 9.42
CA TYR A 537 -22.98 -15.47 10.67
C TYR A 537 -23.56 -14.08 10.99
N ILE A 538 -22.80 -13.01 10.77
CA ILE A 538 -23.28 -11.63 10.93
C ILE A 538 -24.50 -11.40 10.01
N GLN A 539 -24.44 -11.80 8.74
CA GLN A 539 -25.57 -11.66 7.82
C GLN A 539 -26.79 -12.50 8.22
N ILE A 540 -26.58 -13.75 8.67
CA ILE A 540 -27.66 -14.61 9.17
C ILE A 540 -28.32 -13.95 10.40
N LEU A 541 -27.51 -13.45 11.33
CA LEU A 541 -27.97 -12.79 12.55
C LEU A 541 -28.86 -11.58 12.21
N PHE A 542 -28.42 -10.72 11.28
CA PHE A 542 -29.20 -9.57 10.82
C PHE A 542 -30.51 -9.98 10.12
N LYS A 543 -30.49 -11.00 9.26
CA LYS A 543 -31.72 -11.51 8.61
C LYS A 543 -32.71 -12.06 9.62
N TRP A 544 -32.22 -12.81 10.61
CA TRP A 544 -33.03 -13.43 11.66
C TRP A 544 -33.67 -12.39 12.58
N ILE A 545 -32.93 -11.34 12.94
CA ILE A 545 -33.47 -10.19 13.68
C ILE A 545 -34.62 -9.54 12.90
N GLY A 546 -34.45 -9.30 11.59
CA GLY A 546 -35.49 -8.72 10.74
C GLY A 546 -36.75 -9.59 10.62
N GLU A 547 -36.59 -10.91 10.48
CA GLU A 547 -37.72 -11.86 10.44
C GLU A 547 -38.47 -11.94 11.78
N LEU A 548 -37.74 -11.92 12.90
CA LEU A 548 -38.30 -11.99 14.25
C LEU A 548 -39.15 -10.74 14.56
N ILE A 549 -38.68 -9.54 14.21
CA ILE A 549 -39.44 -8.29 14.36
C ILE A 549 -40.76 -8.34 13.58
N ASN A 550 -40.71 -8.79 12.31
CA ASN A 550 -41.89 -8.92 11.46
C ASN A 550 -42.87 -9.99 11.95
N GLY A 551 -42.36 -11.12 12.45
CA GLY A 551 -43.16 -12.22 13.00
C GLY A 551 -43.91 -11.82 14.27
N VAL A 552 -43.23 -11.17 15.21
CA VAL A 552 -43.83 -10.66 16.45
C VAL A 552 -44.95 -9.66 16.13
N HIS A 553 -44.72 -8.74 15.18
CA HIS A 553 -45.76 -7.79 14.78
C HIS A 553 -47.03 -8.48 14.23
N LYS A 554 -46.87 -9.45 13.32
CA LYS A 554 -48.00 -10.22 12.76
C LYS A 554 -48.78 -10.99 13.84
N TRP A 555 -48.07 -11.61 14.78
CA TRP A 555 -48.69 -12.36 15.87
C TRP A 555 -49.52 -11.47 16.80
N ILE A 556 -48.97 -10.31 17.20
CA ILE A 556 -49.70 -9.34 18.04
C ILE A 556 -50.92 -8.81 17.29
N SER A 557 -50.79 -8.47 16.00
CA SER A 557 -51.91 -8.03 15.15
C SER A 557 -53.05 -9.04 15.12
N HIS A 558 -52.72 -10.31 14.90
CA HIS A 558 -53.70 -11.38 14.82
C HIS A 558 -54.37 -11.66 16.18
N ARG A 559 -53.62 -11.59 17.29
CA ARG A 559 -54.17 -11.73 18.64
C ARG A 559 -55.13 -10.61 19.00
N VAL A 560 -54.76 -9.36 18.73
CA VAL A 560 -55.60 -8.20 19.04
C VAL A 560 -56.88 -8.21 18.20
N THR A 561 -56.80 -8.55 16.91
CA THR A 561 -57.98 -8.68 16.05
C THR A 561 -58.93 -9.80 16.50
N ASN A 562 -58.42 -10.97 16.88
CA ASN A 562 -59.26 -12.07 17.38
C ASN A 562 -59.94 -11.74 18.72
N ILE A 563 -59.23 -11.12 19.67
CA ILE A 563 -59.77 -10.75 20.98
C ILE A 563 -60.82 -9.63 20.83
N SER A 564 -60.56 -8.65 19.96
CA SER A 564 -61.51 -7.58 19.61
C SER A 564 -62.81 -8.12 19.02
N ARG A 565 -62.76 -9.18 18.20
CA ARG A 565 -63.96 -9.82 17.64
C ARG A 565 -64.81 -10.54 18.70
N LYS A 566 -64.20 -11.04 19.78
CA LYS A 566 -64.87 -11.89 20.79
C LYS A 566 -65.46 -11.10 21.97
N HIS A 567 -64.88 -9.95 22.33
CA HIS A 567 -65.32 -9.15 23.49
C HIS A 567 -65.52 -7.67 23.16
N ARG A 568 -66.70 -7.13 23.49
CA ARG A 568 -67.12 -5.75 23.16
C ARG A 568 -66.21 -4.68 23.77
N ILE A 569 -65.71 -4.88 24.99
CA ILE A 569 -64.80 -3.97 25.70
C ILE A 569 -63.42 -3.89 25.01
N ALA A 570 -62.88 -5.03 24.55
CA ALA A 570 -61.60 -5.07 23.85
C ALA A 570 -61.67 -4.37 22.48
N ARG A 571 -62.82 -4.38 21.81
CA ARG A 571 -63.06 -3.63 20.57
C ARG A 571 -63.10 -2.11 20.79
N THR A 572 -63.58 -1.64 21.94
CA THR A 572 -63.69 -0.20 22.26
C THR A 572 -62.41 0.39 22.86
N THR A 573 -61.55 -0.43 23.49
CA THR A 573 -60.34 0.03 24.19
C THR A 573 -59.04 -0.51 23.57
N LEU A 574 -58.89 -1.84 23.48
CA LEU A 574 -57.66 -2.51 23.06
C LEU A 574 -57.35 -2.34 21.56
N TYR A 575 -58.38 -2.41 20.72
CA TYR A 575 -58.24 -2.28 19.26
C TYR A 575 -57.81 -0.88 18.79
N PRO A 576 -58.45 0.23 19.23
CA PRO A 576 -57.95 1.58 18.91
C PRO A 576 -56.59 1.87 19.54
N PHE A 577 -56.28 1.38 20.74
CA PHE A 577 -54.94 1.52 21.33
C PHE A 577 -53.87 0.78 20.50
N TYR A 578 -54.15 -0.45 20.07
CA TYR A 578 -53.24 -1.18 19.18
C TYR A 578 -53.05 -0.46 17.85
N PHE A 579 -54.13 -0.01 17.20
CA PHE A 579 -54.05 0.69 15.91
C PHE A 579 -53.42 2.09 16.01
N SER A 580 -53.56 2.77 17.16
CA SER A 580 -53.01 4.11 17.37
C SER A 580 -51.56 4.11 17.87
N PHE A 581 -51.10 3.05 18.55
CA PHE A 581 -49.78 3.03 19.19
C PHE A 581 -48.95 1.80 18.81
N LEU A 582 -49.46 0.58 19.06
CA LEU A 582 -48.69 -0.65 18.87
C LEU A 582 -48.50 -1.06 17.39
N SER A 583 -49.39 -0.65 16.48
CA SER A 583 -49.28 -0.87 15.03
C SER A 583 -48.29 0.08 14.37
N GLN A 584 -48.02 1.23 15.00
CA GLN A 584 -46.99 2.18 14.59
C GLN A 584 -45.60 1.75 15.05
N ILE A 585 -45.46 0.87 16.06
CA ILE A 585 -44.16 0.40 16.56
C ILE A 585 -43.26 -0.20 15.46
N PRO A 586 -43.71 -1.05 14.52
CA PRO A 586 -42.85 -1.52 13.43
C PRO A 586 -42.48 -0.42 12.45
N HIS A 587 -43.37 0.54 12.19
CA HIS A 587 -43.04 1.72 11.38
C HIS A 587 -42.03 2.61 12.10
N PHE A 588 -42.13 2.73 13.43
CA PHE A 588 -41.16 3.43 14.27
C PHE A 588 -39.83 2.69 14.36
N ILE A 589 -39.82 1.36 14.54
CA ILE A 589 -38.62 0.53 14.51
C ILE A 589 -37.97 0.59 13.13
N LYS A 590 -38.77 0.54 12.06
CA LYS A 590 -38.27 0.74 10.69
C LYS A 590 -37.70 2.14 10.51
N PHE A 591 -38.39 3.18 10.97
CA PHE A 591 -37.87 4.55 10.93
C PHE A 591 -36.56 4.70 11.72
N VAL A 592 -36.48 4.13 12.92
CA VAL A 592 -35.26 4.11 13.74
C VAL A 592 -34.17 3.27 13.07
N TRP A 593 -34.52 2.15 12.42
CA TRP A 593 -33.58 1.31 11.68
C TRP A 593 -33.09 1.99 10.41
N ASP A 594 -33.95 2.65 9.64
CA ASP A 594 -33.60 3.40 8.44
C ASP A 594 -32.71 4.58 8.85
N LEU A 595 -33.07 5.32 9.90
CA LEU A 595 -32.24 6.38 10.48
C LEU A 595 -30.88 5.85 10.98
N PHE A 596 -30.85 4.69 11.65
CA PHE A 596 -29.63 4.05 12.13
C PHE A 596 -28.79 3.52 10.96
N SER A 597 -29.40 2.89 9.98
CA SER A 597 -28.76 2.32 8.79
C SER A 597 -28.15 3.42 7.93
N ASP A 598 -28.86 4.54 7.76
CA ASP A 598 -28.37 5.72 7.05
C ASP A 598 -27.28 6.43 7.86
N PHE A 599 -27.43 6.54 9.19
CA PHE A 599 -26.40 7.12 10.05
C PHE A 599 -25.08 6.33 10.04
N PHE A 600 -25.16 4.99 9.92
CA PHE A 600 -23.99 4.10 9.87
C PHE A 600 -23.58 3.69 8.45
N ASP A 601 -24.24 4.20 7.39
CA ASP A 601 -24.01 3.83 5.98
C ASP A 601 -23.95 2.30 5.73
N ILE A 602 -24.85 1.54 6.38
CA ILE A 602 -24.79 0.07 6.39
C ILE A 602 -24.98 -0.53 4.99
N ALA A 603 -25.84 0.07 4.16
CA ALA A 603 -26.08 -0.39 2.79
C ALA A 603 -24.81 -0.31 1.92
N ASP A 604 -24.10 0.82 2.00
CA ASP A 604 -22.84 1.03 1.29
C ASP A 604 -21.74 0.11 1.83
N MET A 605 -21.69 -0.13 3.15
CA MET A 605 -20.78 -1.11 3.73
C MET A 605 -21.06 -2.52 3.20
N LEU A 606 -22.32 -2.93 3.10
CA LEU A 606 -22.70 -4.26 2.59
C LEU A 606 -22.39 -4.41 1.09
N ASP A 607 -22.66 -3.39 0.28
CA ASP A 607 -22.29 -3.36 -1.14
C ASP A 607 -20.77 -3.46 -1.33
N GLN A 608 -20.00 -2.72 -0.52
CA GLN A 608 -18.55 -2.79 -0.55
C GLN A 608 -18.03 -4.17 -0.13
N VAL A 609 -18.65 -4.81 0.86
CA VAL A 609 -18.34 -6.20 1.26
C VAL A 609 -18.67 -7.17 0.13
N TYR A 610 -19.81 -6.99 -0.55
CA TYR A 610 -20.20 -7.81 -1.68
C TYR A 610 -19.20 -7.71 -2.84
N LYS A 611 -18.83 -6.49 -3.24
CA LYS A 611 -17.78 -6.23 -4.25
C LYS A 611 -16.44 -6.85 -3.85
N THR A 612 -16.07 -6.82 -2.57
CA THR A 612 -14.83 -7.44 -2.05
C THR A 612 -14.77 -8.94 -2.32
N MET A 613 -15.90 -9.65 -2.45
CA MET A 613 -15.91 -11.08 -2.80
C MET A 613 -15.46 -11.35 -4.23
N PHE A 614 -15.58 -10.37 -5.13
CA PHE A 614 -15.10 -10.46 -6.52
C PHE A 614 -13.67 -9.97 -6.68
N VAL A 615 -13.11 -9.32 -5.66
CA VAL A 615 -11.70 -8.94 -5.62
C VAL A 615 -10.86 -10.17 -5.31
N HIS A 616 -9.86 -10.42 -6.15
CA HIS A 616 -8.87 -11.46 -5.89
C HIS A 616 -7.46 -10.94 -6.13
N GLY A 617 -6.47 -11.49 -5.42
CA GLY A 617 -5.07 -11.14 -5.63
C GLY A 617 -4.41 -12.06 -6.65
N GLU A 618 -3.91 -11.47 -7.74
CA GLU A 618 -2.98 -12.07 -8.70
C GLU A 618 -1.54 -11.82 -8.26
N PRO A 619 -0.64 -12.81 -8.30
CA PRO A 619 0.75 -12.58 -7.95
C PRO A 619 1.41 -11.65 -8.98
N MET A 620 2.25 -10.72 -8.53
CA MET A 620 3.05 -9.90 -9.46
C MET A 620 4.06 -10.80 -10.19
N THR A 621 4.14 -10.69 -11.52
CA THR A 621 5.09 -11.42 -12.36
C THR A 621 6.37 -10.58 -12.58
N LYS A 622 7.52 -11.24 -12.73
CA LYS A 622 8.80 -10.56 -13.03
C LYS A 622 8.71 -9.88 -14.40
N GLU A 623 8.03 -10.53 -15.34
CA GLU A 623 7.86 -10.09 -16.71
C GLU A 623 6.99 -8.82 -16.80
N LEU A 624 5.89 -8.74 -16.03
CA LEU A 624 5.07 -7.52 -15.95
C LEU A 624 5.86 -6.33 -15.41
N TRP A 625 6.63 -6.54 -14.33
CA TRP A 625 7.47 -5.48 -13.77
C TRP A 625 8.54 -5.03 -14.77
N THR A 626 9.19 -5.98 -15.43
CA THR A 626 10.20 -5.72 -16.46
C THR A 626 9.61 -4.92 -17.61
N PHE A 627 8.40 -5.27 -18.04
CA PHE A 627 7.66 -4.54 -19.07
C PHE A 627 7.41 -3.08 -18.67
N VAL A 628 6.82 -2.84 -17.49
CA VAL A 628 6.56 -1.47 -16.99
C VAL A 628 7.85 -0.65 -16.86
N PHE A 629 8.91 -1.25 -16.29
CA PHE A 629 10.22 -0.62 -16.15
C PHE A 629 10.80 -0.21 -17.51
N ASN A 630 10.78 -1.11 -18.49
CA ASN A 630 11.33 -0.83 -19.82
C ASN A 630 10.52 0.23 -20.57
N GLN A 631 9.19 0.25 -20.42
CA GLN A 631 8.35 1.30 -21.01
C GLN A 631 8.68 2.68 -20.42
N LEU A 632 8.86 2.77 -19.11
CA LEU A 632 9.23 4.03 -18.45
C LEU A 632 10.67 4.46 -18.80
N LYS A 633 11.62 3.51 -18.83
CA LYS A 633 13.01 3.74 -19.27
C LYS A 633 13.10 4.19 -20.73
N TYR A 634 12.21 3.71 -21.60
CA TYR A 634 12.14 4.19 -22.99
C TYR A 634 11.65 5.64 -23.02
N LYS A 635 10.60 5.96 -22.27
CA LYS A 635 10.00 7.29 -22.20
C LYS A 635 10.89 8.34 -21.53
N SER A 636 11.70 7.96 -20.53
CA SER A 636 12.62 8.88 -19.83
C SER A 636 13.60 9.56 -20.78
N LYS A 637 14.00 8.88 -21.87
CA LYS A 637 14.90 9.42 -22.91
C LYS A 637 14.36 10.67 -23.60
N PHE A 638 13.05 10.88 -23.59
CA PHE A 638 12.39 12.04 -24.19
C PHE A 638 12.02 13.11 -23.16
N GLY A 639 12.33 12.90 -21.87
CA GLY A 639 12.08 13.81 -20.75
C GLY A 639 13.28 14.70 -20.42
N ASP A 640 13.93 15.25 -21.44
CA ASP A 640 15.12 16.11 -21.33
C ASP A 640 14.85 17.45 -20.60
N SER A 641 13.63 17.99 -20.73
CA SER A 641 13.16 19.22 -20.08
C SER A 641 11.98 18.95 -19.14
N PRO A 642 11.72 19.81 -18.13
CA PRO A 642 10.54 19.66 -17.26
C PRO A 642 9.24 19.71 -18.03
N GLU A 643 9.15 20.55 -19.06
CA GLU A 643 7.96 20.65 -19.90
C GLU A 643 7.72 19.36 -20.68
N ASN A 644 8.78 18.76 -21.24
CA ASN A 644 8.67 17.49 -21.94
C ASN A 644 8.31 16.38 -20.96
N ALA A 645 9.02 16.23 -19.85
CA ALA A 645 8.75 15.24 -18.79
C ALA A 645 7.30 15.34 -18.29
N LYS A 646 6.82 16.57 -18.01
CA LYS A 646 5.44 16.84 -17.63
C LYS A 646 4.47 16.41 -18.74
N ARG A 647 4.73 16.76 -19.99
CA ARG A 647 3.91 16.33 -21.12
C ARG A 647 3.84 14.80 -21.22
N ILE A 648 4.95 14.10 -21.01
CA ILE A 648 4.97 12.62 -20.99
C ILE A 648 4.06 12.09 -19.86
N SER A 649 4.19 12.64 -18.66
CA SER A 649 3.40 12.22 -17.49
C SER A 649 1.89 12.48 -17.64
N LEU A 650 1.51 13.46 -18.45
CA LEU A 650 0.13 13.84 -18.73
C LEU A 650 -0.53 13.00 -19.84
N THR A 651 0.25 12.26 -20.64
CA THR A 651 -0.32 11.43 -21.71
C THR A 651 -1.03 10.20 -21.14
N ARG A 652 -2.33 10.06 -21.45
CA ARG A 652 -3.23 9.01 -20.94
C ARG A 652 -3.33 7.78 -21.87
N GLY A 653 -2.33 7.53 -22.72
CA GLY A 653 -2.39 6.56 -23.82
C GLY A 653 -2.20 7.18 -25.21
N GLU A 654 -2.34 8.51 -25.31
CA GLU A 654 -2.20 9.24 -26.58
C GLU A 654 -0.82 9.05 -27.21
N TRP A 655 0.24 9.05 -26.40
CA TRP A 655 1.60 8.86 -26.91
C TRP A 655 1.73 7.50 -27.55
N THR A 656 1.40 6.43 -26.83
CA THR A 656 1.46 5.05 -27.34
C THR A 656 0.69 4.91 -28.64
N LEU A 657 -0.53 5.44 -28.70
CA LEU A 657 -1.35 5.35 -29.91
C LEU A 657 -0.68 6.07 -31.08
N ARG A 658 -0.12 7.27 -30.88
CA ARG A 658 0.52 8.01 -31.98
C ARG A 658 1.86 7.42 -32.43
N ASP A 659 2.60 6.81 -31.52
CA ASP A 659 3.93 6.22 -31.77
C ASP A 659 3.85 4.83 -32.41
N ASN A 660 2.89 4.00 -31.99
CA ASN A 660 2.80 2.60 -32.41
C ASN A 660 1.85 2.37 -33.60
N LEU A 661 0.93 3.31 -33.89
CA LEU A 661 0.03 3.20 -35.01
C LEU A 661 0.70 3.56 -36.35
N PRO A 662 0.46 2.79 -37.42
CA PRO A 662 0.90 3.12 -38.77
C PRO A 662 0.47 4.55 -39.20
N LEU A 663 1.22 5.17 -40.13
CA LEU A 663 0.93 6.52 -40.64
C LEU A 663 -0.37 6.57 -41.47
N ASP A 664 -0.75 5.44 -42.05
CA ASP A 664 -1.94 5.19 -42.88
C ASP A 664 -3.16 4.69 -42.07
N ALA A 665 -2.99 4.48 -40.76
CA ALA A 665 -4.10 4.25 -39.85
C ALA A 665 -4.74 5.58 -39.43
N ASP A 666 -6.07 5.61 -39.28
CA ASP A 666 -6.75 6.76 -38.70
C ASP A 666 -6.42 6.85 -37.20
N ARG A 667 -5.33 7.53 -36.88
CA ARG A 667 -4.81 7.68 -35.51
C ARG A 667 -5.83 8.35 -34.59
N GLU A 668 -6.69 9.21 -35.13
CA GLU A 668 -7.72 9.91 -34.37
C GLU A 668 -8.86 8.96 -33.93
N MET A 669 -9.04 7.84 -34.64
CA MET A 669 -10.08 6.85 -34.35
C MET A 669 -9.93 6.24 -32.95
N LEU A 670 -8.72 5.83 -32.54
CA LEU A 670 -8.48 5.26 -31.21
C LEU A 670 -8.18 6.34 -30.15
N VAL A 671 -7.53 7.43 -30.54
CA VAL A 671 -7.15 8.53 -29.63
C VAL A 671 -8.38 9.20 -29.00
N ARG A 672 -9.54 9.21 -29.68
CA ARG A 672 -10.79 9.75 -29.13
C ARG A 672 -11.25 9.07 -27.84
N TYR A 673 -10.99 7.77 -27.68
CA TYR A 673 -11.38 7.00 -26.48
C TYR A 673 -10.46 7.25 -25.28
N VAL A 674 -9.45 8.10 -25.43
CA VAL A 674 -8.52 8.49 -24.37
C VAL A 674 -8.58 9.99 -24.10
N THR A 675 -8.64 10.81 -25.15
CA THR A 675 -8.48 12.28 -25.07
C THR A 675 -9.80 13.04 -25.04
N LYS A 676 -10.86 12.55 -25.71
CA LYS A 676 -12.16 13.24 -25.80
C LYS A 676 -13.14 12.85 -24.68
N VAL A 677 -12.68 12.05 -23.74
CA VAL A 677 -13.48 11.46 -22.67
C VAL A 677 -12.78 11.67 -21.33
N ASP A 678 -13.58 11.74 -20.26
CA ASP A 678 -13.03 11.84 -18.90
C ASP A 678 -12.24 10.57 -18.55
N TYR A 679 -11.26 10.70 -17.66
CA TYR A 679 -10.30 9.63 -17.36
C TYR A 679 -10.97 8.32 -16.89
N ASP A 680 -11.98 8.39 -16.03
CA ASP A 680 -12.72 7.19 -15.61
C ASP A 680 -13.60 6.58 -16.69
N GLN A 681 -14.11 7.41 -17.59
CA GLN A 681 -14.81 6.92 -18.76
C GLN A 681 -13.85 6.10 -19.62
N SER A 682 -12.63 6.62 -19.86
CA SER A 682 -11.55 5.89 -20.53
C SER A 682 -11.25 4.57 -19.83
N LEU A 683 -11.04 4.59 -18.52
CA LEU A 683 -10.72 3.37 -17.76
C LEU A 683 -11.82 2.30 -17.89
N LEU A 684 -13.09 2.68 -17.74
CA LEU A 684 -14.20 1.75 -17.83
C LEU A 684 -14.41 1.23 -19.26
N MET A 685 -14.26 2.08 -20.28
CA MET A 685 -14.34 1.69 -21.69
C MET A 685 -13.23 0.72 -22.07
N TRP A 686 -11.98 1.10 -21.81
CA TRP A 686 -10.82 0.26 -22.11
C TRP A 686 -10.85 -1.03 -21.31
N HIS A 687 -11.34 -1.03 -20.07
CA HIS A 687 -11.47 -2.24 -19.26
C HIS A 687 -12.44 -3.24 -19.89
N ILE A 688 -13.65 -2.78 -20.22
CA ILE A 688 -14.66 -3.61 -20.88
C ILE A 688 -14.15 -4.06 -22.25
N ALA A 689 -13.59 -3.16 -23.06
CA ALA A 689 -13.05 -3.50 -24.38
C ALA A 689 -11.93 -4.55 -24.31
N THR A 690 -11.00 -4.41 -23.36
CA THR A 690 -9.94 -5.38 -23.08
C THR A 690 -10.54 -6.74 -22.74
N GLU A 691 -11.59 -6.79 -21.91
CA GLU A 691 -12.26 -8.04 -21.57
C GLU A 691 -12.98 -8.66 -22.78
N LEU A 692 -13.62 -7.83 -23.61
CA LEU A 692 -14.29 -8.29 -24.83
C LEU A 692 -13.28 -8.96 -25.79
N CYS A 693 -12.15 -8.29 -26.05
CA CYS A 693 -11.05 -8.85 -26.85
C CYS A 693 -10.44 -10.10 -26.19
N TYR A 694 -10.29 -10.11 -24.86
CA TYR A 694 -9.65 -11.20 -24.13
C TYR A 694 -10.44 -12.51 -24.15
N GLN A 695 -11.76 -12.47 -24.33
CA GLN A 695 -12.61 -13.68 -24.40
C GLN A 695 -12.73 -14.25 -25.81
N GLN A 696 -12.34 -13.49 -26.84
CA GLN A 696 -12.31 -14.00 -28.21
C GLN A 696 -11.24 -15.09 -28.38
N ASN A 697 -11.46 -15.95 -29.37
CA ASN A 697 -10.48 -16.98 -29.72
C ASN A 697 -9.27 -16.31 -30.37
N GLU A 698 -8.07 -16.68 -29.94
CA GLU A 698 -6.84 -16.09 -30.49
C GLU A 698 -6.28 -16.92 -31.62
N THR A 699 -6.08 -16.26 -32.75
CA THR A 699 -5.34 -16.76 -33.91
C THR A 699 -4.13 -15.86 -34.10
N ILE A 700 -2.93 -16.41 -33.91
CA ILE A 700 -1.68 -15.65 -34.12
C ILE A 700 -1.42 -15.58 -35.62
N SER A 701 -1.30 -14.37 -36.17
CA SER A 701 -0.89 -14.20 -37.57
C SER A 701 0.59 -14.53 -37.77
N GLU A 702 0.95 -15.01 -38.97
CA GLU A 702 2.34 -15.33 -39.31
C GLU A 702 3.23 -14.07 -39.20
N GLY A 703 4.27 -14.10 -38.36
CA GLY A 703 5.27 -13.03 -38.22
C GLY A 703 5.44 -12.44 -36.82
N PHE A 704 4.55 -12.75 -35.87
CA PHE A 704 4.65 -12.26 -34.48
C PHE A 704 5.48 -13.18 -33.56
N ASP A 705 6.11 -12.58 -32.54
CA ASP A 705 6.67 -13.35 -31.42
C ASP A 705 5.52 -13.86 -30.54
N GLU A 706 5.30 -15.18 -30.58
CA GLU A 706 4.23 -15.86 -29.82
C GLU A 706 4.31 -15.55 -28.32
N TYR A 707 5.51 -15.49 -27.75
CA TYR A 707 5.70 -15.25 -26.33
C TYR A 707 5.38 -13.80 -25.93
N GLU A 708 5.81 -12.84 -26.74
CA GLU A 708 5.56 -11.42 -26.47
C GLU A 708 4.07 -11.07 -26.60
N HIS A 709 3.39 -11.59 -27.62
CA HIS A 709 1.96 -11.40 -27.84
C HIS A 709 1.11 -11.85 -26.64
N TYR A 710 1.30 -13.09 -26.18
CA TYR A 710 0.53 -13.59 -25.04
C TYR A 710 0.94 -12.97 -23.70
N SER A 711 2.23 -12.64 -23.51
CA SER A 711 2.68 -11.87 -22.35
C SER A 711 1.97 -10.51 -22.29
N ASN A 712 1.96 -9.77 -23.40
CA ASN A 712 1.29 -8.47 -23.52
C ASN A 712 -0.21 -8.58 -23.26
N ARG A 713 -0.84 -9.67 -23.72
CA ARG A 713 -2.23 -9.97 -23.42
C ARG A 713 -2.48 -10.18 -21.93
N GLU A 714 -1.65 -10.98 -21.25
CA GLU A 714 -1.79 -11.21 -19.81
C GLU A 714 -1.54 -9.92 -19.02
N PHE A 715 -0.55 -9.13 -19.41
CA PHE A 715 -0.26 -7.83 -18.78
C PHE A 715 -1.42 -6.86 -18.94
N SER A 716 -1.98 -6.77 -20.16
CA SER A 716 -3.17 -5.96 -20.45
C SER A 716 -4.33 -6.36 -19.54
N LYS A 717 -4.56 -7.66 -19.38
CA LYS A 717 -5.64 -8.17 -18.53
C LYS A 717 -5.41 -7.85 -17.05
N ILE A 718 -4.19 -8.04 -16.55
CA ILE A 718 -3.83 -7.79 -15.14
C ILE A 718 -3.92 -6.29 -14.83
N ILE A 719 -3.33 -5.42 -15.66
CA ILE A 719 -3.35 -3.96 -15.43
C ILE A 719 -4.79 -3.45 -15.57
N SER A 720 -5.55 -3.89 -16.57
CA SER A 720 -6.96 -3.53 -16.75
C SER A 720 -7.80 -3.86 -15.50
N ASP A 721 -7.72 -5.08 -14.98
CA ASP A 721 -8.48 -5.47 -13.79
C ASP A 721 -7.97 -4.78 -12.53
N TYR A 722 -6.68 -4.43 -12.47
CA TYR A 722 -6.09 -3.67 -11.37
C TYR A 722 -6.59 -2.21 -11.36
N MET A 723 -6.59 -1.55 -12.52
CA MET A 723 -7.12 -0.19 -12.67
C MET A 723 -8.61 -0.14 -12.34
N MET A 724 -9.36 -1.18 -12.74
CA MET A 724 -10.76 -1.32 -12.37
C MET A 724 -10.95 -1.54 -10.86
N TYR A 725 -10.06 -2.30 -10.22
CA TYR A 725 -10.03 -2.43 -8.77
C TYR A 725 -9.77 -1.07 -8.09
N LEU A 726 -8.79 -0.29 -8.55
CA LEU A 726 -8.51 1.02 -7.99
C LEU A 726 -9.72 1.96 -8.10
N LEU A 727 -10.34 2.03 -9.27
CA LEU A 727 -11.51 2.88 -9.52
C LEU A 727 -12.68 2.61 -8.55
N ILE A 728 -12.91 1.35 -8.18
CA ILE A 728 -14.07 0.96 -7.35
C ILE A 728 -13.74 0.82 -5.87
N MET A 729 -12.58 0.23 -5.56
CA MET A 729 -12.21 -0.14 -4.19
C MET A 729 -11.25 0.86 -3.53
N GLN A 730 -10.48 1.63 -4.31
CA GLN A 730 -9.52 2.63 -3.82
C GLN A 730 -9.67 3.98 -4.57
N PRO A 731 -10.85 4.61 -4.57
CA PRO A 731 -11.10 5.83 -5.35
C PRO A 731 -10.22 7.02 -4.93
N SER A 732 -9.67 7.03 -3.70
CA SER A 732 -8.73 8.05 -3.24
C SER A 732 -7.42 8.03 -4.01
N LEU A 733 -6.99 6.86 -4.51
CA LEU A 733 -5.80 6.73 -5.36
C LEU A 733 -6.04 7.16 -6.81
N MET A 734 -7.29 7.54 -7.13
CA MET A 734 -7.74 7.95 -8.45
C MET A 734 -8.28 9.38 -8.39
N SER A 735 -7.61 10.26 -7.63
CA SER A 735 -8.02 11.60 -7.17
C SER A 735 -8.82 12.44 -8.20
N GLU A 736 -8.47 12.38 -9.49
CA GLU A 736 -9.22 13.07 -10.56
C GLU A 736 -10.68 12.62 -10.72
N VAL A 737 -11.04 11.45 -10.21
CA VAL A 737 -12.34 10.81 -10.43
C VAL A 737 -13.02 10.32 -9.15
N ALA A 738 -12.62 10.86 -8.00
CA ALA A 738 -13.23 10.52 -6.74
C ALA A 738 -14.76 10.75 -6.78
N GLY A 739 -15.52 9.65 -6.77
CA GLY A 739 -17.00 9.66 -6.76
C GLY A 739 -17.66 9.51 -8.14
N ILE A 740 -17.18 10.20 -9.19
CA ILE A 740 -17.82 10.15 -10.52
C ILE A 740 -17.67 8.76 -11.17
N GLY A 741 -16.51 8.12 -11.00
CA GLY A 741 -16.25 6.78 -11.53
C GLY A 741 -17.18 5.71 -10.95
N LYS A 742 -17.57 5.84 -9.67
CA LYS A 742 -18.55 4.95 -9.03
C LYS A 742 -19.95 5.14 -9.60
N ILE A 743 -20.33 6.37 -9.94
CA ILE A 743 -21.62 6.68 -10.58
C ILE A 743 -21.64 6.07 -11.98
N ARG A 744 -20.61 6.30 -12.80
CA ARG A 744 -20.51 5.71 -14.14
C ARG A 744 -20.51 4.19 -14.11
N PHE A 745 -19.76 3.59 -13.18
CA PHE A 745 -19.80 2.15 -12.94
C PHE A 745 -21.22 1.65 -12.66
N ARG A 746 -21.96 2.33 -11.77
CA ARG A 746 -23.33 1.96 -11.42
C ARG A 746 -24.26 2.07 -12.63
N ASP A 747 -24.14 3.12 -13.43
CA ASP A 747 -24.95 3.31 -14.65
C ASP A 747 -24.65 2.22 -15.69
N THR A 748 -23.37 1.91 -15.93
CA THR A 748 -22.95 0.85 -16.86
C THR A 748 -23.32 -0.54 -16.35
N PHE A 749 -23.21 -0.77 -15.05
CA PHE A 749 -23.68 -2.01 -14.43
C PHE A 749 -25.20 -2.17 -14.60
N ALA A 750 -25.98 -1.12 -14.35
CA ALA A 750 -27.43 -1.17 -14.51
C ALA A 750 -27.86 -1.39 -15.97
N GLU A 751 -27.10 -0.87 -16.95
CA GLU A 751 -27.32 -1.17 -18.35
C GLU A 751 -26.97 -2.62 -18.71
N ALA A 752 -25.81 -3.10 -18.27
CA ALA A 752 -25.38 -4.47 -18.50
C ALA A 752 -26.35 -5.48 -17.87
N ASP A 753 -26.77 -5.24 -16.62
CA ASP A 753 -27.74 -6.07 -15.90
C ASP A 753 -29.08 -6.14 -16.65
N LYS A 754 -29.63 -5.00 -17.06
CA LYS A 754 -30.85 -4.95 -17.89
C LYS A 754 -30.68 -5.66 -19.24
N PHE A 755 -29.53 -5.51 -19.88
CA PHE A 755 -29.22 -6.13 -21.16
C PHE A 755 -29.16 -7.67 -21.03
N PHE A 756 -28.45 -8.18 -20.02
CA PHE A 756 -28.36 -9.61 -19.76
C PHE A 756 -29.67 -10.23 -19.30
N HIS A 757 -30.46 -9.49 -18.51
CA HIS A 757 -31.79 -9.91 -18.09
C HIS A 757 -32.71 -10.14 -19.31
N ARG A 758 -32.75 -9.17 -20.23
CA ARG A 758 -33.56 -9.25 -21.46
C ARG A 758 -33.15 -10.39 -22.40
N ARG A 759 -31.88 -10.81 -22.36
CA ARG A 759 -31.33 -11.88 -23.21
C ARG A 759 -31.26 -13.24 -22.50
N HIS A 760 -31.75 -13.34 -21.25
CA HIS A 760 -31.74 -14.56 -20.43
C HIS A 760 -30.33 -15.19 -20.23
N ILE A 761 -29.32 -14.35 -19.94
CA ILE A 761 -27.92 -14.78 -19.78
C ILE A 761 -27.49 -14.95 -18.31
N GLU A 762 -28.23 -14.37 -17.36
CA GLU A 762 -27.88 -14.36 -15.92
C GLU A 762 -27.62 -15.77 -15.34
N ASP A 763 -28.40 -16.77 -15.75
CA ASP A 763 -28.29 -18.13 -15.22
C ASP A 763 -27.03 -18.87 -15.71
N LYS A 764 -26.46 -18.45 -16.84
CA LYS A 764 -25.30 -19.11 -17.45
C LYS A 764 -23.99 -18.82 -16.72
N ARG A 765 -23.93 -17.72 -15.93
CA ARG A 765 -22.75 -17.28 -15.16
C ARG A 765 -21.43 -17.38 -15.94
N SER A 766 -21.47 -16.98 -17.22
CA SER A 766 -20.37 -17.15 -18.17
C SER A 766 -20.02 -15.81 -18.81
N VAL A 767 -18.79 -15.34 -18.55
CA VAL A 767 -18.27 -14.10 -19.12
C VAL A 767 -18.12 -14.19 -20.64
N LYS A 768 -17.77 -15.37 -21.18
CA LYS A 768 -17.62 -15.58 -22.62
C LYS A 768 -18.95 -15.36 -23.37
N ILE A 769 -20.03 -15.97 -22.89
CA ILE A 769 -21.35 -15.83 -23.53
C ILE A 769 -21.84 -14.37 -23.47
N ALA A 770 -21.60 -13.69 -22.35
CA ALA A 770 -21.93 -12.28 -22.20
C ALA A 770 -21.14 -11.40 -23.19
N THR A 771 -19.85 -11.70 -23.36
CA THR A 771 -18.96 -11.01 -24.32
C THR A 771 -19.43 -11.18 -25.75
N ASP A 772 -19.68 -12.41 -26.19
CA ASP A 772 -20.14 -12.70 -27.56
C ASP A 772 -21.47 -11.97 -27.83
N THR A 773 -22.39 -11.98 -26.87
CA THR A 773 -23.69 -11.28 -27.01
C THR A 773 -23.55 -9.75 -27.09
N ILE A 774 -22.56 -9.16 -26.42
CA ILE A 774 -22.31 -7.71 -26.49
C ILE A 774 -21.73 -7.33 -27.86
N LEU A 775 -20.82 -8.15 -28.39
CA LEU A 775 -20.16 -7.91 -29.68
C LEU A 775 -21.11 -8.12 -30.88
N ASP A 776 -22.11 -9.00 -30.73
CA ASP A 776 -23.15 -9.24 -31.74
C ASP A 776 -24.11 -8.05 -31.96
N VAL A 777 -24.08 -7.03 -31.09
CA VAL A 777 -24.94 -5.84 -31.24
C VAL A 777 -24.28 -4.84 -32.18
N GLU A 778 -24.88 -4.61 -33.35
CA GLU A 778 -24.51 -3.51 -34.23
C GLU A 778 -24.71 -2.17 -33.49
N SER A 779 -23.60 -1.44 -33.28
CA SER A 779 -23.55 -0.18 -32.54
C SER A 779 -23.19 1.01 -33.44
N GLU A 780 -23.73 1.04 -34.66
CA GLU A 780 -23.47 2.12 -35.63
C GLU A 780 -23.96 3.49 -35.15
N ILE A 781 -24.94 3.53 -34.23
CA ILE A 781 -25.53 4.77 -33.70
C ILE A 781 -24.83 5.16 -32.40
N ASP A 782 -24.35 6.41 -32.33
CA ASP A 782 -23.84 7.02 -31.10
C ASP A 782 -24.90 6.91 -29.98
N PRO A 783 -24.59 6.24 -28.84
CA PRO A 783 -25.46 6.12 -27.69
C PRO A 783 -26.00 7.46 -27.19
N MET A 784 -25.25 8.57 -27.35
CA MET A 784 -25.73 9.92 -27.02
C MET A 784 -26.97 10.32 -27.83
N GLY A 785 -27.05 9.90 -29.10
CA GLY A 785 -28.19 10.18 -29.98
C GLY A 785 -29.47 9.40 -29.62
N VAL A 786 -29.34 8.26 -28.93
CA VAL A 786 -30.48 7.39 -28.56
C VAL A 786 -30.95 7.62 -27.12
N LYS A 787 -30.01 7.94 -26.21
CA LYS A 787 -30.26 7.92 -24.75
C LYS A 787 -30.42 9.32 -24.13
N GLY A 788 -29.94 10.37 -24.82
CA GLY A 788 -29.85 11.72 -24.26
C GLY A 788 -28.92 11.79 -23.02
N ASP A 789 -29.11 12.79 -22.17
CA ASP A 789 -28.35 13.03 -20.94
C ASP A 789 -28.71 12.08 -19.77
N ARG A 790 -29.66 11.16 -19.95
CA ARG A 790 -30.24 10.33 -18.87
C ARG A 790 -29.34 9.22 -18.34
N SER A 791 -28.28 8.83 -19.04
CA SER A 791 -27.37 7.78 -18.58
C SER A 791 -25.99 7.92 -19.22
N LYS A 792 -24.94 7.99 -18.39
CA LYS A 792 -23.53 8.12 -18.82
C LYS A 792 -22.84 6.77 -19.03
N SER A 793 -23.61 5.72 -19.34
CA SER A 793 -23.06 4.38 -19.48
C SER A 793 -22.19 4.24 -20.72
N VAL A 794 -21.13 3.44 -20.62
CA VAL A 794 -20.13 3.25 -21.66
C VAL A 794 -20.13 1.85 -22.29
N LEU A 795 -21.13 1.01 -22.00
CA LEU A 795 -21.11 -0.41 -22.38
C LEU A 795 -20.93 -0.62 -23.89
N PHE A 796 -21.71 0.09 -24.70
CA PHE A 796 -21.66 -0.05 -26.16
C PHE A 796 -20.51 0.74 -26.81
N GLU A 797 -20.09 1.84 -26.19
CA GLU A 797 -18.84 2.54 -26.55
C GLU A 797 -17.62 1.63 -26.43
N ALA A 798 -17.56 0.85 -25.33
CA ALA A 798 -16.52 -0.16 -25.14
C ALA A 798 -16.60 -1.30 -26.17
N SER A 799 -17.80 -1.71 -26.58
CA SER A 799 -17.99 -2.70 -27.65
C SER A 799 -17.43 -2.21 -28.98
N ARG A 800 -17.71 -0.94 -29.34
CA ARG A 800 -17.16 -0.31 -30.54
C ARG A 800 -15.64 -0.21 -30.51
N LEU A 801 -15.06 0.21 -29.38
CA LEU A 801 -13.60 0.21 -29.19
C LEU A 801 -12.99 -1.19 -29.36
N ALA A 802 -13.63 -2.24 -28.84
CA ALA A 802 -13.16 -3.62 -29.01
C ALA A 802 -13.19 -4.07 -30.48
N GLN A 803 -14.26 -3.74 -31.21
CA GLN A 803 -14.38 -4.03 -32.65
C GLN A 803 -13.29 -3.31 -33.46
N GLU A 804 -13.03 -2.04 -33.17
CA GLU A 804 -11.97 -1.27 -33.84
C GLU A 804 -10.56 -1.83 -33.57
N LEU A 805 -10.28 -2.28 -32.35
CA LEU A 805 -9.00 -2.93 -32.01
C LEU A 805 -8.82 -4.26 -32.76
N MET A 806 -9.89 -5.03 -32.95
CA MET A 806 -9.86 -6.27 -33.74
C MET A 806 -9.67 -5.98 -35.24
N GLN A 807 -10.35 -4.98 -35.78
CA GLN A 807 -10.17 -4.54 -37.18
C GLN A 807 -8.75 -4.03 -37.46
N LEU A 808 -8.12 -3.39 -36.48
CA LEU A 808 -6.76 -2.89 -36.61
C LEU A 808 -5.74 -4.01 -36.86
N GLU A 809 -5.88 -5.10 -36.12
CA GLU A 809 -5.04 -6.29 -36.27
C GLU A 809 -5.23 -6.93 -37.65
N GLU A 810 -6.49 -7.08 -38.09
CA GLU A 810 -6.83 -7.64 -39.40
C GLU A 810 -6.32 -6.78 -40.57
N LYS A 811 -6.48 -5.46 -40.49
CA LYS A 811 -6.18 -4.54 -41.60
C LYS A 811 -4.70 -4.18 -41.72
N TYR A 812 -4.00 -4.01 -40.59
CA TYR A 812 -2.63 -3.48 -40.58
C TYR A 812 -1.59 -4.51 -40.14
N GLY A 813 -1.99 -5.73 -39.74
CA GLY A 813 -1.07 -6.75 -39.27
C GLY A 813 -0.26 -6.29 -38.06
N LYS A 814 -0.87 -5.49 -37.18
CA LYS A 814 -0.27 -5.00 -35.92
C LYS A 814 -0.85 -5.75 -34.74
N ASP A 815 0.01 -6.21 -33.84
CA ASP A 815 -0.43 -6.88 -32.61
C ASP A 815 -1.22 -5.89 -31.74
N LYS A 816 -2.52 -6.12 -31.61
CA LYS A 816 -3.41 -5.32 -30.77
C LYS A 816 -2.96 -5.33 -29.30
N TRP A 817 -2.40 -6.43 -28.81
CA TRP A 817 -2.01 -6.57 -27.40
C TRP A 817 -0.75 -5.77 -27.09
N GLU A 818 0.16 -5.61 -28.04
CA GLU A 818 1.29 -4.68 -27.94
C GLU A 818 0.79 -3.25 -27.67
N ILE A 819 -0.23 -2.80 -28.41
CA ILE A 819 -0.81 -1.46 -28.25
C ILE A 819 -1.58 -1.35 -26.93
N VAL A 820 -2.48 -2.30 -26.65
CA VAL A 820 -3.34 -2.28 -25.46
C VAL A 820 -2.51 -2.32 -24.17
N SER A 821 -1.46 -3.15 -24.12
CA SER A 821 -0.59 -3.25 -22.95
C SER A 821 0.16 -1.94 -22.67
N LYS A 822 0.69 -1.29 -23.71
CA LYS A 822 1.37 0.02 -23.60
C LYS A 822 0.40 1.15 -23.20
N VAL A 823 -0.83 1.16 -23.74
CA VAL A 823 -1.88 2.12 -23.34
C VAL A 823 -2.23 1.96 -21.85
N TRP A 824 -2.36 0.72 -21.37
CA TRP A 824 -2.61 0.46 -19.95
C TRP A 824 -1.50 0.93 -19.04
N VAL A 825 -0.23 0.80 -19.45
CA VAL A 825 0.91 1.36 -18.70
C VAL A 825 0.81 2.88 -18.61
N GLU A 826 0.46 3.58 -19.70
CA GLU A 826 0.23 5.03 -19.67
C GLU A 826 -0.93 5.42 -18.77
N LEU A 827 -2.07 4.73 -18.85
CA LEU A 827 -3.21 4.98 -17.97
C LEU A 827 -2.83 4.80 -16.50
N LEU A 828 -2.04 3.77 -16.17
CA LEU A 828 -1.53 3.53 -14.81
C LEU A 828 -0.55 4.63 -14.36
N CYS A 829 0.37 5.04 -15.23
CA CYS A 829 1.33 6.12 -14.95
C CYS A 829 0.63 7.46 -14.71
N TYR A 830 -0.41 7.73 -15.50
CA TYR A 830 -1.25 8.90 -15.33
C TYR A 830 -1.93 8.91 -13.96
N ALA A 831 -2.55 7.80 -13.54
CA ALA A 831 -3.12 7.69 -12.18
C ALA A 831 -2.05 7.89 -11.09
N ALA A 832 -0.86 7.32 -11.27
CA ALA A 832 0.22 7.44 -10.29
C ALA A 832 0.71 8.90 -10.13
N CYS A 833 0.73 9.71 -11.19
CA CYS A 833 1.12 11.12 -11.08
C CYS A 833 0.02 12.03 -10.54
N HIS A 834 -1.25 11.72 -10.85
CA HIS A 834 -2.39 12.58 -10.48
C HIS A 834 -3.09 12.14 -9.20
N CYS A 835 -2.62 11.07 -8.56
CA CYS A 835 -2.99 10.71 -7.21
C CYS A 835 -2.36 11.69 -6.22
N ASP A 836 -3.12 12.11 -5.21
CA ASP A 836 -2.56 12.92 -4.14
C ASP A 836 -1.45 12.15 -3.40
N SER A 837 -0.34 12.82 -3.11
CA SER A 837 0.82 12.23 -2.44
C SER A 837 0.43 11.66 -1.07
N THR A 838 -0.52 12.30 -0.39
CA THR A 838 -1.04 11.82 0.90
C THR A 838 -1.78 10.49 0.76
N ALA A 839 -2.54 10.30 -0.32
CA ALA A 839 -3.27 9.06 -0.59
C ALA A 839 -2.32 7.89 -0.90
N HIS A 840 -1.25 8.13 -1.67
CA HIS A 840 -0.19 7.12 -1.89
C HIS A 840 0.39 6.60 -0.58
N VAL A 841 0.68 7.54 0.32
CA VAL A 841 1.30 7.25 1.61
C VAL A 841 0.32 6.63 2.60
N GLU A 842 -0.94 7.09 2.63
CA GLU A 842 -1.99 6.47 3.45
C GLU A 842 -2.14 4.99 3.10
N GLN A 843 -2.05 4.64 1.81
CA GLN A 843 -2.16 3.26 1.35
C GLN A 843 -1.00 2.36 1.82
N LEU A 844 0.16 2.93 2.17
CA LEU A 844 1.26 2.15 2.77
C LEU A 844 0.84 1.51 4.10
N SER A 845 -0.06 2.15 4.85
CA SER A 845 -0.62 1.58 6.09
C SER A 845 -1.54 0.37 5.85
N ARG A 846 -2.00 0.17 4.61
CA ARG A 846 -3.02 -0.83 4.22
C ARG A 846 -2.49 -1.97 3.34
N GLY A 847 -1.17 -2.07 3.16
CA GLY A 847 -0.54 -3.20 2.47
C GLY A 847 0.34 -2.83 1.29
N GLY A 848 0.36 -1.56 0.90
CA GLY A 848 1.05 -1.07 -0.29
C GLY A 848 0.43 -1.60 -1.58
N GLU A 849 0.12 -0.71 -2.52
CA GLU A 849 -0.46 -1.08 -3.81
C GLU A 849 0.57 -0.96 -4.92
N PHE A 850 0.36 -1.66 -6.03
CA PHE A 850 1.26 -1.65 -7.18
C PHE A 850 1.51 -0.22 -7.72
N ILE A 851 0.49 0.63 -7.71
CA ILE A 851 0.57 2.04 -8.10
C ILE A 851 1.61 2.84 -7.29
N ASN A 852 1.85 2.49 -6.02
CA ASN A 852 2.86 3.18 -5.19
C ASN A 852 4.29 2.88 -5.68
N PHE A 853 4.51 1.68 -6.22
CA PHE A 853 5.79 1.32 -6.84
C PHE A 853 5.98 2.04 -8.16
N VAL A 854 4.91 2.16 -8.96
CA VAL A 854 4.93 2.92 -10.22
C VAL A 854 5.16 4.40 -9.97
N TRP A 855 4.52 4.99 -8.95
CA TRP A 855 4.70 6.39 -8.55
C TRP A 855 6.17 6.72 -8.25
N LEU A 856 6.83 5.95 -7.37
CA LEU A 856 8.26 6.17 -7.11
C LEU A 856 9.13 5.85 -8.33
N LEU A 857 8.80 4.82 -9.12
CA LEU A 857 9.54 4.53 -10.34
C LEU A 857 9.50 5.69 -11.34
N MET A 858 8.35 6.36 -11.47
CA MET A 858 8.21 7.57 -12.29
C MET A 858 9.03 8.73 -11.72
N ALA A 859 9.07 8.91 -10.39
CA ALA A 859 9.94 9.90 -9.76
C ALA A 859 11.42 9.65 -10.06
N HIS A 860 11.87 8.39 -9.97
CA HIS A 860 13.25 8.00 -10.30
C HIS A 860 13.62 8.26 -11.76
N PHE A 861 12.68 8.02 -12.69
CA PHE A 861 12.85 8.34 -14.11
C PHE A 861 12.62 9.81 -14.45
N GLY A 862 12.34 10.67 -13.47
CA GLY A 862 12.13 12.09 -13.69
C GLY A 862 10.84 12.41 -14.48
N LEU A 863 9.88 11.50 -14.53
CA LEU A 863 8.63 11.61 -15.28
C LEU A 863 7.48 12.11 -14.40
N THR A 864 7.73 13.16 -13.59
CA THR A 864 6.70 13.77 -12.73
C THR A 864 6.62 15.27 -12.95
N ASP A 865 5.51 15.88 -12.55
CA ASP A 865 5.26 17.31 -12.66
C ASP A 865 5.84 18.13 -11.49
N GLN A 866 6.44 17.45 -10.49
CA GLN A 866 6.99 18.04 -9.27
C GLN A 866 8.45 18.52 -9.43
N PHE A 867 9.06 18.36 -10.60
CA PHE A 867 10.37 18.90 -10.91
C PHE A 867 10.24 20.29 -11.53
N GLN A 868 10.92 21.28 -10.94
CA GLN A 868 11.14 22.57 -11.59
C GLN A 868 12.63 22.80 -11.73
N ILE A 869 13.02 23.46 -12.82
CA ILE A 869 14.34 24.09 -12.86
C ILE A 869 14.34 25.12 -11.74
N ASN A 870 15.10 24.88 -10.69
CA ASN A 870 15.41 25.93 -9.74
C ASN A 870 16.05 27.05 -10.55
N LYS A 871 15.36 28.18 -10.68
CA LYS A 871 15.95 29.41 -11.24
C LYS A 871 17.17 29.89 -10.42
N GLY A 872 17.52 29.21 -9.31
CA GLY A 872 18.77 29.34 -8.59
C GLY A 872 20.01 28.92 -9.40
N ASP A 873 19.87 28.06 -10.41
CA ASP A 873 20.96 27.66 -11.31
C ASP A 873 21.08 28.60 -12.54
N ALA A 874 20.21 29.62 -12.63
CA ALA A 874 20.35 30.70 -13.60
C ALA A 874 21.06 31.89 -12.94
N ARG A 875 22.24 32.26 -13.43
CA ARG A 875 22.91 33.49 -12.98
C ARG A 875 22.17 34.69 -13.56
N ALA A 876 21.63 35.54 -12.69
CA ALA A 876 21.22 36.87 -13.08
C ALA A 876 22.48 37.65 -13.54
N LYS A 877 22.42 38.26 -14.73
CA LYS A 877 23.46 39.16 -15.24
C LYS A 877 22.84 40.50 -15.60
N LEU A 878 23.53 41.57 -15.19
CA LEU A 878 23.15 42.93 -15.51
C LEU A 878 23.75 43.34 -16.85
N ILE A 879 22.91 43.54 -17.87
CA ILE A 879 23.33 44.14 -19.14
C ILE A 879 22.92 45.60 -19.17
N ILE A 880 23.80 46.46 -19.67
CA ILE A 880 23.50 47.85 -19.98
C ILE A 880 22.79 47.87 -21.34
N GLY A 881 21.54 48.33 -21.38
CA GLY A 881 20.79 48.54 -22.61
C GLY A 881 21.49 49.56 -23.51
N LYS A 882 21.54 49.29 -24.81
CA LYS A 882 22.01 50.26 -25.80
C LYS A 882 21.04 51.43 -25.93
#